data_AF-A0A0F9QGM8-F1
#
_entry.id   AF-A0A0F9QGM8-F1
#
_cell.length_a   1.000
_cell.length_b   1.000
_cell.length_c   1.000
_cell.angle_alpha   90.00
_cell.angle_beta   90.00
_cell.angle_gamma   90.00
#
_symmetry.space_group_name_H-M   'P 1'
#
loop_
_entity.id
_entity.type
_entity.pdbx_description
1 polymer ?
#
loop_
_entity_poly.entity_id
_entity_poly.type
_entity_poly.pdbx_seq_one_letter_code
_entity_poly.pdbx_strand_id
1 'polypeptide(L)'
;MPNGKKEEELKAPTAQKNNDSEKAPDLSYAQKMRERMNKVEHIKKREEEEEKKEVTLLKIHRQKSIMKKATTSRPLAKSGKVPHPYPKSLKGKGVSIATSFEKLRPSRVKRELIPFILISLITFSSLAYFTYQESTGSIMYTPEVPIINIEVPSEITNYSQQGFIKFSPVSFKFIKSIWANRFLATNIRRRNSDGGFSFELLQRENLFEIRDDDDWLLLPQGKNLDSFRTKMAFDIYNMLKESDPNYMLPQSRLVEVNVNENFQGLYLLSERIDRKMLNLDQENIAVPKENDLIFKVSNWDGDFFTNTNEINSPWEQLYPNSLDFSQIPINLTKFINNTSEEEFFNEEIGIFTIFDKSEIIDNLLFGLLAGHEILEGSSYYLVNNQNNFSGFFFLPWNFAQSWGFSKEGSVPNDLWLNENTYEIESVCWSKLYYRLLFPDNPFQNYEFISEIKNRWDYVRSNLWKSNDLITYFNELYSLLPNDLYQTSNANNFVEGFAEVITSWILVRLNLLDNIFNMHGAIFSNDLQSPFQEDNEIFGFSSPAARRNYFKSSLLFSRQKIHEVSIVIQDDYFFDMINRKHDDSRENERRYMPVDISIDGYSMDNTGFRIRGNYNRLYRKDSFKLKFSETELYCGKTYLEEELYKSMPENEDRRFLGLRRLNLRAAPVDFSLMNEVAGYEIFKILEYPHPRVSWAKLYITETDGKGNIIRPKEYKGLYLLTEDIDKTFINNNFKNPEGNLYKSTEITANLAYQANLKNYLTYDGRRVYELRTNKMQDDYSDLENFINAINLNWSNIQNVANMTLLSKYFAASNFQGNWDDYVFLPHNFFLYSDPNFGFVLLPWDIEQNFNMGFNSLYGSDESFAPDFRIAPLLSGYKGYFDSISWTFGLDPNPRPLWDNLITDLDFVDPYLKSHKQIASNTSSLKNRVEIWFGLIDTTVLAPFHFTDPYLNPVQLDWWYFEQTPSFYFNMDKTRVLTFLDGRTEFVLSQLP
;
A
#
# COMPACT_ATOMS: atom_id res chain seq x y z
N MET A 1 -25.93 25.62 79.50
CA MET A 1 -26.93 24.67 80.06
C MET A 1 -27.71 24.08 78.89
N PRO A 2 -28.22 22.83 78.97
CA PRO A 2 -27.49 21.54 79.02
C PRO A 2 -27.93 20.64 77.82
N ASN A 3 -27.45 19.43 77.52
CA ASN A 3 -26.30 18.56 77.86
C ASN A 3 -26.24 17.44 76.76
N GLY A 4 -25.26 16.55 76.62
CA GLY A 4 -24.01 16.31 77.35
C GLY A 4 -23.29 15.05 76.83
N LYS A 5 -22.02 14.86 77.19
CA LYS A 5 -21.23 13.65 76.88
C LYS A 5 -21.71 12.41 77.66
N LYS A 6 -21.34 11.20 77.20
CA LYS A 6 -20.80 10.16 78.09
C LYS A 6 -19.96 9.11 77.36
N GLU A 7 -18.98 8.57 78.08
CA GLU A 7 -17.98 7.60 77.64
C GLU A 7 -18.34 6.15 78.04
N GLU A 8 -17.75 5.21 77.30
CA GLU A 8 -17.10 3.96 77.75
C GLU A 8 -17.84 2.71 78.30
N GLU A 9 -17.15 1.59 77.99
CA GLU A 9 -17.08 0.24 78.60
C GLU A 9 -18.21 -0.82 78.49
N LEU A 10 -17.93 -1.79 77.61
CA LEU A 10 -17.71 -3.21 77.93
C LEU A 10 -18.63 -3.92 78.95
N LYS A 11 -19.47 -4.84 78.44
CA LYS A 11 -19.53 -6.24 78.90
C LYS A 11 -20.27 -7.16 77.92
N ALA A 12 -19.75 -8.39 77.77
CA ALA A 12 -20.31 -9.42 76.90
C ALA A 12 -21.53 -10.14 77.51
N PRO A 13 -22.30 -10.86 76.68
CA PRO A 13 -22.95 -12.10 77.11
C PRO A 13 -22.66 -13.29 76.19
N THR A 14 -22.00 -14.30 76.78
CA THR A 14 -22.26 -15.75 76.66
C THR A 14 -22.63 -16.37 75.31
N ALA A 15 -21.76 -17.28 74.86
CA ALA A 15 -22.02 -18.24 73.78
C ALA A 15 -23.06 -19.31 74.14
N GLN A 16 -23.71 -19.86 73.11
CA GLN A 16 -24.26 -21.21 73.14
C GLN A 16 -23.80 -21.96 71.87
N LYS A 17 -23.22 -23.15 72.08
CA LYS A 17 -22.56 -23.94 71.02
C LYS A 17 -23.55 -24.50 70.01
N ASN A 18 -23.12 -24.64 68.75
CA ASN A 18 -23.37 -25.85 67.98
C ASN A 18 -22.20 -26.15 67.03
N ASN A 19 -21.85 -27.43 66.97
CA ASN A 19 -20.65 -28.04 66.38
C ASN A 19 -20.25 -27.56 64.97
N ASP A 20 -19.03 -27.07 64.84
CA ASP A 20 -18.25 -27.19 63.59
C ASP A 20 -17.33 -28.42 63.67
N SER A 21 -17.36 -29.25 62.63
CA SER A 21 -16.41 -30.34 62.42
C SER A 21 -15.35 -29.91 61.41
N GLU A 22 -14.09 -30.16 61.73
CA GLU A 22 -12.96 -29.86 60.84
C GLU A 22 -13.14 -30.53 59.47
N LYS A 23 -13.10 -29.74 58.39
CA LYS A 23 -12.86 -30.24 57.04
C LYS A 23 -11.50 -29.74 56.56
N ALA A 24 -10.61 -30.69 56.31
CA ALA A 24 -9.29 -30.46 55.74
C ALA A 24 -9.37 -29.82 54.34
N PRO A 25 -8.33 -29.05 53.92
CA PRO A 25 -8.31 -28.39 52.62
C PRO A 25 -8.27 -29.37 51.44
N ASP A 26 -8.83 -28.93 50.32
CA ASP A 26 -9.11 -29.78 49.15
C ASP A 26 -7.85 -30.19 48.36
N LEU A 27 -7.36 -31.41 48.60
CA LEU A 27 -6.23 -32.04 47.91
C LEU A 27 -6.48 -32.34 46.41
N SER A 28 -7.71 -32.16 45.91
CA SER A 28 -8.15 -32.44 44.54
C SER A 28 -7.38 -31.64 43.47
N TYR A 29 -7.06 -30.36 43.74
CA TYR A 29 -6.44 -29.47 42.74
C TYR A 29 -4.98 -29.85 42.42
N ALA A 30 -4.17 -30.11 43.46
CA ALA A 30 -2.75 -30.46 43.29
C ALA A 30 -2.55 -31.83 42.62
N GLN A 31 -3.46 -32.80 42.88
CA GLN A 31 -3.44 -34.10 42.19
C GLN A 31 -3.79 -33.94 40.70
N LYS A 32 -4.85 -33.17 40.37
CA LYS A 32 -5.21 -32.86 38.98
C LYS A 32 -4.11 -32.12 38.22
N MET A 33 -3.37 -31.24 38.88
CA MET A 33 -2.21 -30.56 38.28
C MET A 33 -1.05 -31.52 37.98
N ARG A 34 -0.74 -32.48 38.88
CA ARG A 34 0.26 -33.52 38.61
C ARG A 34 -0.15 -34.45 37.46
N GLU A 35 -1.41 -34.87 37.40
CA GLU A 35 -1.92 -35.69 36.30
C GLU A 35 -1.86 -34.95 34.95
N ARG A 36 -2.15 -33.65 34.93
CA ARG A 36 -2.01 -32.81 33.72
C ARG A 36 -0.55 -32.63 33.30
N MET A 37 0.37 -32.36 34.23
CA MET A 37 1.80 -32.24 33.90
C MET A 37 2.38 -33.54 33.36
N ASN A 38 2.07 -34.69 33.99
CA ASN A 38 2.50 -36.00 33.49
C ASN A 38 1.96 -36.29 32.08
N LYS A 39 0.74 -35.82 31.75
CA LYS A 39 0.15 -35.98 30.41
C LYS A 39 0.87 -35.12 29.36
N VAL A 40 1.26 -33.88 29.68
CA VAL A 40 2.05 -33.00 28.80
C VAL A 40 3.45 -33.57 28.57
N GLU A 41 4.11 -34.08 29.60
CA GLU A 41 5.44 -34.71 29.47
C GLU A 41 5.39 -35.98 28.61
N HIS A 42 4.26 -36.72 28.64
CA HIS A 42 4.06 -37.89 27.80
C HIS A 42 3.74 -37.55 26.33
N ILE A 43 3.18 -36.37 26.05
CA ILE A 43 2.96 -35.83 24.70
C ILE A 43 4.30 -35.39 24.09
N LYS A 44 5.10 -34.59 24.81
CA LYS A 44 6.45 -34.17 24.35
C LYS A 44 7.34 -35.35 23.99
N LYS A 45 7.30 -36.45 24.76
CA LYS A 45 8.03 -37.68 24.44
C LYS A 45 7.53 -38.40 23.18
N ARG A 46 6.26 -38.24 22.79
CA ARG A 46 5.74 -38.76 21.51
C ARG A 46 6.18 -37.90 20.34
N GLU A 47 6.10 -36.58 20.47
CA GLU A 47 6.55 -35.62 19.46
C GLU A 47 8.06 -35.83 19.15
N GLU A 48 8.90 -35.94 20.18
CA GLU A 48 10.33 -36.29 20.02
C GLU A 48 10.57 -37.67 19.39
N GLU A 49 9.66 -38.64 19.53
CA GLU A 49 9.77 -39.95 18.89
C GLU A 49 9.28 -39.95 17.44
N GLU A 50 8.33 -39.08 17.09
CA GLU A 50 7.84 -38.89 15.72
C GLU A 50 8.84 -38.09 14.88
N GLU A 51 9.41 -37.02 15.43
CA GLU A 51 10.49 -36.25 14.77
C GLU A 51 11.72 -37.14 14.47
N LYS A 52 12.11 -38.02 15.40
CA LYS A 52 13.18 -39.02 15.18
C LYS A 52 12.84 -40.03 14.08
N LYS A 53 11.56 -40.41 13.90
CA LYS A 53 11.13 -41.27 12.79
C LYS A 53 11.17 -40.52 11.45
N GLU A 54 10.75 -39.26 11.43
CA GLU A 54 10.70 -38.44 10.22
C GLU A 54 12.11 -38.12 9.68
N VAL A 55 13.05 -37.74 10.56
CA VAL A 55 14.49 -37.60 10.22
C VAL A 55 15.09 -38.90 9.68
N THR A 56 14.61 -40.05 10.14
CA THR A 56 15.04 -41.37 9.65
C THR A 56 14.47 -41.66 8.24
N LEU A 57 13.20 -41.32 7.99
CA LEU A 57 12.55 -41.40 6.67
C LEU A 57 13.22 -40.49 5.63
N LEU A 58 13.58 -39.26 6.01
CA LEU A 58 14.32 -38.31 5.17
C LEU A 58 15.70 -38.85 4.75
N LYS A 59 16.43 -39.52 5.66
CA LYS A 59 17.71 -40.19 5.32
C LYS A 59 17.53 -41.32 4.31
N ILE A 60 16.46 -42.10 4.42
CA ILE A 60 16.13 -43.19 3.48
C ILE A 60 15.76 -42.64 2.08
N HIS A 61 15.02 -41.53 2.02
CA HIS A 61 14.73 -40.85 0.75
C HIS A 61 16.00 -40.30 0.07
N ARG A 62 16.92 -39.71 0.85
CA ARG A 62 18.17 -39.14 0.33
C ARG A 62 19.10 -40.20 -0.26
N GLN A 63 19.11 -41.44 0.26
CA GLN A 63 19.87 -42.55 -0.32
C GLN A 63 19.29 -43.08 -1.64
N LYS A 64 17.97 -43.02 -1.85
CA LYS A 64 17.35 -43.45 -3.13
C LYS A 64 17.57 -42.45 -4.28
N SER A 65 17.81 -41.17 -3.98
CA SER A 65 18.09 -40.12 -4.96
C SER A 65 19.44 -40.30 -5.70
N ILE A 66 20.45 -40.84 -5.00
CA ILE A 66 21.84 -40.89 -5.49
C ILE A 66 22.07 -42.00 -6.53
N MET A 67 21.16 -42.98 -6.65
CA MET A 67 21.35 -44.18 -7.49
C MET A 67 20.86 -44.07 -8.95
N LYS A 68 20.58 -42.86 -9.47
CA LYS A 68 19.92 -42.70 -10.79
C LYS A 68 20.57 -41.72 -11.78
N LYS A 69 21.90 -41.55 -11.76
CA LYS A 69 22.67 -40.81 -12.80
C LYS A 69 24.01 -41.50 -13.20
N ALA A 70 23.90 -42.46 -14.11
CA ALA A 70 24.90 -42.95 -15.09
C ALA A 70 24.07 -43.71 -16.15
N THR A 71 24.19 -43.61 -17.49
CA THR A 71 25.33 -43.71 -18.43
C THR A 71 24.88 -43.18 -19.83
N THR A 72 25.52 -42.19 -20.46
CA THR A 72 26.47 -42.25 -21.62
C THR A 72 26.01 -42.78 -23.02
N SER A 73 26.07 -41.87 -24.01
CA SER A 73 26.61 -41.98 -25.41
C SER A 73 25.93 -42.76 -26.59
N ARG A 74 25.79 -42.00 -27.71
CA ARG A 74 25.70 -42.24 -29.20
C ARG A 74 26.55 -43.38 -29.84
N PRO A 75 26.55 -43.69 -31.19
CA PRO A 75 25.79 -43.17 -32.39
C PRO A 75 25.42 -44.18 -33.57
N LEU A 76 24.91 -43.63 -34.72
CA LEU A 76 25.15 -43.97 -36.17
C LEU A 76 24.24 -44.89 -37.07
N ALA A 77 23.55 -44.25 -38.06
CA ALA A 77 23.27 -44.60 -39.51
C ALA A 77 22.58 -45.96 -39.91
N LYS A 78 22.00 -46.27 -41.11
CA LYS A 78 22.00 -45.87 -42.57
C LYS A 78 20.67 -46.39 -43.25
N SER A 79 20.28 -46.22 -44.54
CA SER A 79 20.32 -45.13 -45.57
C SER A 79 19.75 -45.58 -46.97
N GLY A 80 18.77 -44.90 -47.60
CA GLY A 80 18.37 -45.08 -49.03
C GLY A 80 16.84 -45.10 -49.32
N LYS A 81 16.30 -44.79 -50.52
CA LYS A 81 16.86 -44.39 -51.84
C LYS A 81 15.83 -43.62 -52.72
N VAL A 82 16.28 -43.08 -53.86
CA VAL A 82 15.68 -41.98 -54.70
C VAL A 82 15.58 -42.42 -56.18
N PRO A 83 14.49 -42.16 -56.95
CA PRO A 83 14.50 -41.04 -57.93
C PRO A 83 13.14 -40.38 -58.36
N HIS A 84 13.30 -39.23 -59.04
CA HIS A 84 12.40 -38.44 -59.91
C HIS A 84 12.25 -39.06 -61.35
N PRO A 85 11.51 -38.52 -62.38
CA PRO A 85 11.31 -37.08 -62.72
C PRO A 85 10.03 -36.57 -63.45
N TYR A 86 9.98 -35.23 -63.61
CA TYR A 86 9.19 -34.36 -64.53
C TYR A 86 9.54 -34.57 -66.04
N PRO A 87 8.94 -33.92 -67.10
CA PRO A 87 8.39 -32.52 -67.14
C PRO A 87 7.33 -32.09 -68.23
N LYS A 88 7.00 -30.78 -68.26
CA LYS A 88 6.57 -29.89 -69.41
C LYS A 88 5.23 -30.19 -70.13
N SER A 89 4.21 -29.30 -70.23
CA SER A 89 4.06 -27.89 -70.72
C SER A 89 3.78 -27.71 -72.23
N LEU A 90 2.71 -26.97 -72.62
CA LEU A 90 2.68 -25.84 -73.60
C LEU A 90 1.35 -25.64 -74.40
N LYS A 91 0.94 -24.36 -74.51
CA LYS A 91 0.31 -23.64 -75.65
C LYS A 91 -1.01 -24.11 -76.31
N GLY A 92 -1.96 -23.17 -76.43
CA GLY A 92 -3.03 -23.17 -77.44
C GLY A 92 -2.72 -22.28 -78.67
N LYS A 93 -3.59 -22.33 -79.70
CA LYS A 93 -3.59 -21.44 -80.90
C LYS A 93 -4.87 -21.61 -81.75
N GLY A 94 -5.31 -20.54 -82.45
CA GLY A 94 -6.35 -20.53 -83.51
C GLY A 94 -7.79 -20.33 -83.01
N VAL A 95 -8.60 -19.31 -83.33
CA VAL A 95 -8.75 -18.30 -84.42
C VAL A 95 -9.57 -18.76 -85.65
N SER A 96 -10.44 -17.85 -86.14
CA SER A 96 -11.25 -17.82 -87.38
C SER A 96 -12.74 -18.21 -87.21
N ILE A 97 -13.78 -17.35 -87.26
CA ILE A 97 -14.21 -16.23 -88.15
C ILE A 97 -15.21 -16.69 -89.24
N ALA A 98 -16.17 -15.78 -89.55
CA ALA A 98 -17.20 -15.76 -90.62
C ALA A 98 -18.64 -16.07 -90.14
N THR A 99 -19.48 -15.08 -89.81
CA THR A 99 -20.36 -14.24 -90.69
C THR A 99 -21.52 -15.04 -91.33
N SER A 100 -22.75 -14.53 -91.56
CA SER A 100 -23.14 -13.17 -91.98
C SER A 100 -24.67 -12.95 -91.93
N PHE A 101 -25.14 -11.68 -91.82
CA PHE A 101 -26.46 -11.13 -92.25
C PHE A 101 -27.77 -11.77 -91.68
N GLU A 102 -28.94 -11.11 -91.60
CA GLU A 102 -29.40 -9.80 -92.08
C GLU A 102 -30.46 -9.14 -91.15
N LYS A 103 -30.97 -7.96 -91.55
CA LYS A 103 -31.88 -7.07 -90.79
C LYS A 103 -33.35 -7.54 -90.80
N LEU A 104 -34.10 -7.22 -89.74
CA LEU A 104 -35.29 -6.32 -89.77
C LEU A 104 -36.00 -6.23 -88.39
N ARG A 105 -36.51 -5.03 -88.06
CA ARG A 105 -37.33 -4.71 -86.87
C ARG A 105 -38.84 -4.66 -87.29
N PRO A 106 -39.81 -4.46 -86.38
CA PRO A 106 -40.05 -5.14 -85.08
C PRO A 106 -41.56 -5.49 -84.88
N SER A 107 -41.90 -6.60 -84.20
CA SER A 107 -43.23 -6.67 -83.53
C SER A 107 -43.31 -7.67 -82.37
N ARG A 108 -44.19 -7.38 -81.40
CA ARG A 108 -44.79 -8.31 -80.41
C ARG A 108 -43.86 -9.19 -79.54
N VAL A 109 -42.96 -8.59 -78.74
CA VAL A 109 -42.43 -9.25 -77.51
C VAL A 109 -42.51 -8.31 -76.27
N LYS A 110 -43.37 -7.28 -76.29
CA LYS A 110 -43.62 -6.38 -75.14
C LYS A 110 -44.47 -6.99 -73.99
N ARG A 111 -44.40 -8.33 -73.81
CA ARG A 111 -44.98 -9.03 -72.64
C ARG A 111 -44.05 -10.06 -71.99
N GLU A 112 -43.00 -10.51 -72.67
CA GLU A 112 -41.99 -11.41 -72.09
C GLU A 112 -40.66 -10.69 -71.80
N LEU A 113 -40.42 -9.53 -72.41
CA LEU A 113 -39.34 -8.64 -72.02
C LEU A 113 -39.56 -7.96 -70.66
N ILE A 114 -40.78 -7.89 -70.12
CA ILE A 114 -41.00 -7.32 -68.78
C ILE A 114 -40.36 -8.19 -67.69
N PRO A 115 -40.61 -9.51 -67.58
CA PRO A 115 -39.88 -10.34 -66.63
C PRO A 115 -38.38 -10.43 -66.94
N PHE A 116 -37.95 -10.38 -68.21
CA PHE A 116 -36.51 -10.33 -68.50
C PHE A 116 -35.85 -8.98 -68.17
N ILE A 117 -36.57 -7.86 -68.26
CA ILE A 117 -36.09 -6.53 -67.82
C ILE A 117 -36.18 -6.40 -66.31
N LEU A 118 -37.19 -6.99 -65.65
CA LEU A 118 -37.25 -7.09 -64.19
C LEU A 118 -36.17 -8.02 -63.64
N ILE A 119 -35.92 -9.18 -64.25
CA ILE A 119 -34.79 -10.04 -63.89
C ILE A 119 -33.48 -9.33 -64.21
N SER A 120 -33.35 -8.65 -65.36
CA SER A 120 -32.14 -7.88 -65.68
C SER A 120 -31.95 -6.66 -64.78
N LEU A 121 -33.00 -5.99 -64.30
CA LEU A 121 -32.91 -4.93 -63.29
C LEU A 121 -32.73 -5.51 -61.90
N ILE A 122 -33.25 -6.68 -61.58
CA ILE A 122 -32.98 -7.35 -60.31
C ILE A 122 -31.54 -7.86 -60.32
N THR A 123 -30.98 -8.32 -61.44
CA THR A 123 -29.56 -8.69 -61.54
C THR A 123 -28.64 -7.50 -61.76
N PHE A 124 -29.03 -6.41 -62.42
CA PHE A 124 -28.22 -5.18 -62.45
C PHE A 124 -28.33 -4.41 -61.14
N SER A 125 -29.48 -4.37 -60.47
CA SER A 125 -29.61 -3.78 -59.15
C SER A 125 -29.11 -4.70 -58.05
N SER A 126 -29.06 -6.03 -58.23
CA SER A 126 -28.34 -6.90 -57.28
C SER A 126 -26.85 -6.95 -57.56
N LEU A 127 -26.38 -6.88 -58.82
CA LEU A 127 -24.96 -6.71 -59.13
C LEU A 127 -24.48 -5.29 -58.78
N ALA A 128 -25.31 -4.27 -58.98
CA ALA A 128 -25.06 -2.92 -58.48
C ALA A 128 -25.26 -2.82 -56.98
N TYR A 129 -26.09 -3.64 -56.32
CA TYR A 129 -26.14 -3.73 -54.86
C TYR A 129 -24.96 -4.53 -54.31
N PHE A 130 -24.43 -5.54 -55.02
CA PHE A 130 -23.22 -6.26 -54.65
C PHE A 130 -21.98 -5.39 -54.85
N THR A 131 -21.86 -4.68 -55.97
CA THR A 131 -20.78 -3.70 -56.17
C THR A 131 -20.98 -2.41 -55.36
N TYR A 132 -22.21 -2.02 -55.02
CA TYR A 132 -22.48 -0.96 -54.04
C TYR A 132 -22.06 -1.42 -52.64
N GLN A 133 -22.44 -2.62 -52.19
CA GLN A 133 -21.98 -3.23 -50.94
C GLN A 133 -20.45 -3.39 -50.90
N GLU A 134 -19.80 -3.79 -51.99
CA GLU A 134 -18.33 -3.78 -52.12
C GLU A 134 -17.74 -2.36 -52.09
N SER A 135 -18.49 -1.33 -52.49
CA SER A 135 -18.03 0.09 -52.53
C SER A 135 -18.41 0.93 -51.30
N THR A 136 -19.44 0.54 -50.54
CA THR A 136 -19.96 1.26 -49.36
C THR A 136 -19.75 0.50 -48.06
N GLY A 137 -18.88 -0.51 -48.07
CA GLY A 137 -18.08 -0.96 -46.91
C GLY A 137 -18.83 -1.14 -45.59
N SER A 138 -20.07 -1.60 -45.63
CA SER A 138 -20.95 -1.67 -44.46
C SER A 138 -20.81 -3.04 -43.79
N ILE A 139 -19.96 -3.09 -42.76
CA ILE A 139 -19.87 -4.18 -41.78
C ILE A 139 -19.46 -5.53 -42.40
N MET A 140 -18.22 -5.60 -42.90
CA MET A 140 -17.46 -6.85 -42.86
C MET A 140 -17.05 -7.10 -41.41
N TYR A 141 -17.53 -8.20 -40.82
CA TYR A 141 -17.03 -8.70 -39.54
C TYR A 141 -15.51 -8.85 -39.59
N THR A 142 -14.79 -8.03 -38.83
CA THR A 142 -13.39 -8.26 -38.50
C THR A 142 -13.29 -9.25 -37.34
N PRO A 143 -12.29 -10.14 -37.30
CA PRO A 143 -11.99 -10.89 -36.09
C PRO A 143 -11.62 -9.90 -34.99
N GLU A 144 -12.27 -10.01 -33.83
CA GLU A 144 -12.28 -8.96 -32.81
C GLU A 144 -10.91 -8.80 -32.12
N VAL A 145 -10.10 -9.86 -32.03
CA VAL A 145 -8.69 -9.81 -31.60
C VAL A 145 -7.83 -10.74 -32.47
N PRO A 146 -6.60 -10.35 -32.89
CA PRO A 146 -5.68 -11.25 -33.58
C PRO A 146 -5.08 -12.29 -32.61
N ILE A 147 -5.01 -13.55 -33.03
CA ILE A 147 -4.43 -14.68 -32.27
C ILE A 147 -2.98 -14.93 -32.69
N ILE A 148 -2.12 -15.16 -31.71
CA ILE A 148 -0.74 -15.60 -31.85
C ILE A 148 -0.65 -17.05 -31.39
N ASN A 149 -0.37 -17.96 -32.32
CA ASN A 149 -0.17 -19.37 -32.04
C ASN A 149 1.33 -19.66 -32.00
N ILE A 150 1.80 -20.15 -30.85
CA ILE A 150 3.21 -20.40 -30.54
C ILE A 150 3.42 -21.92 -30.44
N GLU A 151 4.27 -22.47 -31.30
CA GLU A 151 4.66 -23.88 -31.32
C GLU A 151 6.10 -24.05 -30.83
N VAL A 152 6.29 -24.79 -29.74
CA VAL A 152 7.58 -25.02 -29.08
C VAL A 152 7.73 -26.48 -28.63
N PRO A 153 8.93 -27.07 -28.71
CA PRO A 153 9.15 -28.49 -28.38
C PRO A 153 9.02 -28.81 -26.89
N SER A 154 9.06 -27.80 -26.02
CA SER A 154 9.00 -27.91 -24.56
C SER A 154 8.41 -26.63 -23.96
N GLU A 155 8.00 -26.68 -22.69
CA GLU A 155 7.55 -25.53 -21.91
C GLU A 155 8.52 -24.34 -22.04
N ILE A 156 7.97 -23.13 -22.17
CA ILE A 156 8.76 -21.92 -22.39
C ILE A 156 9.43 -21.50 -21.08
N THR A 157 10.72 -21.79 -20.95
CA THR A 157 11.54 -21.34 -19.83
C THR A 157 12.05 -19.91 -20.05
N ASN A 158 12.80 -19.38 -19.08
CA ASN A 158 13.47 -18.09 -19.20
C ASN A 158 14.76 -18.10 -20.06
N TYR A 159 15.18 -19.29 -20.52
CA TYR A 159 16.21 -19.44 -21.55
C TYR A 159 15.58 -19.38 -22.93
N SER A 160 16.31 -18.79 -23.88
CA SER A 160 15.89 -18.74 -25.29
C SER A 160 15.83 -20.15 -25.89
N GLN A 161 14.70 -20.48 -26.52
CA GLN A 161 14.49 -21.72 -27.26
C GLN A 161 13.89 -21.44 -28.65
N GLN A 162 14.21 -22.29 -29.62
CA GLN A 162 13.63 -22.20 -30.96
C GLN A 162 12.18 -22.69 -30.98
N GLY A 163 11.35 -22.00 -31.75
CA GLY A 163 9.96 -22.35 -32.00
C GLY A 163 9.44 -21.70 -33.28
N PHE A 164 8.14 -21.82 -33.49
CA PHE A 164 7.42 -21.15 -34.57
C PHE A 164 6.27 -20.31 -34.02
N ILE A 165 6.04 -19.14 -34.61
CA ILE A 165 4.91 -18.27 -34.28
C ILE A 165 4.07 -18.02 -35.54
N LYS A 166 2.74 -18.06 -35.40
CA LYS A 166 1.78 -17.77 -36.46
C LYS A 166 0.71 -16.79 -36.00
N PHE A 167 0.48 -15.76 -36.81
CA PHE A 167 -0.49 -14.69 -36.55
C PHE A 167 -1.76 -14.89 -37.39
N SER A 168 -2.92 -15.03 -36.75
CA SER A 168 -4.23 -15.34 -37.37
C SER A 168 -5.39 -14.94 -36.45
N PRO A 169 -6.58 -14.51 -36.93
CA PRO A 169 -6.86 -14.02 -38.26
C PRO A 169 -6.57 -12.52 -38.31
N VAL A 170 -6.00 -12.09 -39.41
CA VAL A 170 -5.62 -10.71 -39.65
C VAL A 170 -6.68 -10.10 -40.57
N SER A 171 -7.11 -8.85 -40.32
CA SER A 171 -8.20 -8.23 -41.11
C SER A 171 -7.88 -8.25 -42.62
N PHE A 172 -8.90 -8.10 -43.49
CA PHE A 172 -8.72 -8.24 -44.94
C PHE A 172 -7.59 -7.37 -45.53
N LYS A 173 -7.29 -6.23 -44.90
CA LYS A 173 -6.12 -5.38 -45.17
C LYS A 173 -4.80 -6.18 -45.14
N PHE A 174 -4.60 -6.95 -44.08
CA PHE A 174 -3.36 -7.65 -43.76
C PHE A 174 -3.26 -9.08 -44.31
N ILE A 175 -4.34 -9.66 -44.86
CA ILE A 175 -4.29 -11.00 -45.51
C ILE A 175 -3.26 -11.05 -46.66
N LYS A 176 -2.92 -9.89 -47.24
CA LYS A 176 -1.92 -9.72 -48.30
C LYS A 176 -0.47 -9.62 -47.79
N SER A 177 -0.26 -9.48 -46.48
CA SER A 177 1.07 -9.33 -45.88
C SER A 177 1.81 -10.66 -45.84
N ILE A 178 3.12 -10.65 -46.09
CA ILE A 178 3.92 -11.88 -46.18
C ILE A 178 4.02 -12.66 -44.86
N TRP A 179 3.97 -11.99 -43.71
CA TRP A 179 3.99 -12.59 -42.37
C TRP A 179 2.67 -13.23 -41.94
N ALA A 180 1.54 -12.83 -42.52
CA ALA A 180 0.22 -13.20 -42.06
C ALA A 180 -0.09 -14.69 -42.32
N ASN A 181 -0.76 -15.35 -41.37
CA ASN A 181 -1.26 -16.72 -41.48
C ASN A 181 -0.22 -17.83 -41.82
N ARG A 182 1.08 -17.54 -41.72
CA ARG A 182 2.18 -18.52 -41.85
C ARG A 182 2.94 -18.68 -40.54
N PHE A 183 3.67 -19.78 -40.41
CA PHE A 183 4.63 -19.98 -39.34
C PHE A 183 5.93 -19.24 -39.65
N LEU A 184 6.31 -18.32 -38.77
CA LEU A 184 7.60 -17.64 -38.72
C LEU A 184 8.49 -18.36 -37.71
N ALA A 185 9.74 -18.65 -38.09
CA ALA A 185 10.70 -19.26 -37.18
C ALA A 185 11.25 -18.20 -36.21
N THR A 186 11.35 -18.54 -34.92
CA THR A 186 11.68 -17.59 -33.85
C THR A 186 12.53 -18.20 -32.75
N ASN A 187 13.24 -17.34 -32.01
CA ASN A 187 13.77 -17.61 -30.68
C ASN A 187 12.82 -16.99 -29.64
N ILE A 188 12.24 -17.79 -28.75
CA ILE A 188 11.32 -17.31 -27.70
C ILE A 188 11.82 -17.67 -26.30
N ARG A 189 11.56 -16.80 -25.33
CA ARG A 189 11.76 -17.04 -23.89
C ARG A 189 10.63 -16.43 -23.07
N ARG A 190 10.42 -16.97 -21.87
CA ARG A 190 9.57 -16.41 -20.82
C ARG A 190 10.34 -15.31 -20.08
N ARG A 191 9.64 -14.27 -19.66
CA ARG A 191 10.18 -13.15 -18.90
C ARG A 191 9.97 -13.39 -17.41
N ASN A 192 11.06 -13.33 -16.65
CA ASN A 192 11.05 -13.51 -15.19
C ASN A 192 10.30 -12.37 -14.45
N SER A 193 10.15 -11.20 -15.07
CA SER A 193 9.59 -9.98 -14.47
C SER A 193 8.09 -10.03 -14.19
N ASP A 194 7.34 -10.65 -15.10
CA ASP A 194 5.90 -10.49 -15.27
C ASP A 194 5.23 -11.77 -15.80
N GLY A 195 6.01 -12.82 -16.09
CA GLY A 195 5.51 -14.09 -16.60
C GLY A 195 5.21 -14.10 -18.11
N GLY A 196 5.33 -12.95 -18.79
CA GLY A 196 5.11 -12.77 -20.23
C GLY A 196 6.18 -13.41 -21.11
N PHE A 197 6.19 -13.08 -22.40
CA PHE A 197 7.16 -13.59 -23.37
C PHE A 197 7.93 -12.47 -24.06
N SER A 198 9.13 -12.78 -24.53
CA SER A 198 9.83 -12.00 -25.56
C SER A 198 10.28 -12.94 -26.67
N PHE A 199 10.11 -12.55 -27.92
CA PHE A 199 10.45 -13.36 -29.07
C PHE A 199 11.20 -12.56 -30.13
N GLU A 200 12.21 -13.19 -30.73
CA GLU A 200 13.02 -12.67 -31.83
C GLU A 200 12.73 -13.48 -33.09
N LEU A 201 12.25 -12.86 -34.15
CA LEU A 201 12.00 -13.48 -35.44
C LEU A 201 13.32 -13.68 -36.20
N LEU A 202 13.50 -14.82 -36.86
CA LEU A 202 14.69 -15.09 -37.68
C LEU A 202 14.76 -14.27 -38.98
N GLN A 203 13.68 -13.55 -39.31
CA GLN A 203 13.59 -12.55 -40.38
C GLN A 203 12.73 -11.41 -39.86
N ARG A 204 13.10 -10.16 -40.17
CA ARG A 204 12.27 -8.99 -39.84
C ARG A 204 10.96 -9.03 -40.59
N GLU A 205 9.91 -8.60 -39.91
CA GLU A 205 8.57 -8.52 -40.46
C GLU A 205 7.89 -7.27 -39.93
N ASN A 206 7.21 -6.52 -40.80
CA ASN A 206 6.37 -5.42 -40.37
C ASN A 206 5.03 -5.94 -39.81
N LEU A 207 5.09 -6.52 -38.61
CA LEU A 207 3.92 -7.07 -37.91
C LEU A 207 2.90 -5.96 -37.69
N PHE A 208 1.67 -6.20 -38.16
CA PHE A 208 0.52 -5.32 -37.96
C PHE A 208 0.64 -3.85 -38.43
N GLU A 209 1.63 -3.53 -39.27
CA GLU A 209 2.05 -2.17 -39.64
C GLU A 209 2.67 -1.34 -38.49
N ILE A 210 3.19 -2.01 -37.45
CA ILE A 210 3.88 -1.36 -36.32
C ILE A 210 5.30 -0.92 -36.73
N ARG A 211 6.21 -1.88 -36.95
CA ARG A 211 7.62 -1.65 -37.29
C ARG A 211 8.17 -2.85 -38.04
N ASP A 212 9.01 -2.61 -39.04
CA ASP A 212 9.79 -3.68 -39.71
C ASP A 212 10.93 -4.14 -38.80
N ASP A 213 10.68 -5.11 -37.93
CA ASP A 213 11.66 -5.54 -36.94
C ASP A 213 11.62 -7.02 -36.54
N ASP A 214 12.68 -7.45 -35.84
CA ASP A 214 12.90 -8.82 -35.39
C ASP A 214 12.52 -9.06 -33.91
N ASP A 215 12.71 -8.13 -32.97
CA ASP A 215 12.48 -8.36 -31.52
C ASP A 215 11.18 -7.73 -30.99
N TRP A 216 10.38 -8.54 -30.29
CA TRP A 216 9.01 -8.22 -29.87
C TRP A 216 8.71 -8.71 -28.45
N LEU A 217 7.77 -8.02 -27.78
CA LEU A 217 7.30 -8.36 -26.43
C LEU A 217 5.83 -8.79 -26.45
N LEU A 218 5.50 -9.79 -25.64
CA LEU A 218 4.13 -10.16 -25.26
C LEU A 218 3.94 -9.91 -23.77
N LEU A 219 3.29 -8.80 -23.42
CA LEU A 219 2.93 -8.50 -22.03
C LEU A 219 1.67 -9.27 -21.66
N PRO A 220 1.64 -10.03 -20.55
CA PRO A 220 0.44 -10.77 -20.14
C PRO A 220 -0.60 -9.83 -19.54
N GLN A 221 -1.87 -10.24 -19.56
CA GLN A 221 -3.00 -9.47 -19.01
C GLN A 221 -2.72 -8.80 -17.66
N GLY A 222 -2.05 -9.50 -16.74
CA GLY A 222 -1.68 -8.99 -15.41
C GLY A 222 -2.87 -8.86 -14.46
N LYS A 223 -2.61 -8.37 -13.23
CA LYS A 223 -3.68 -7.99 -12.29
C LYS A 223 -4.37 -6.72 -12.81
N ASN A 224 -5.68 -6.59 -12.58
CA ASN A 224 -6.46 -5.40 -12.94
C ASN A 224 -6.30 -4.98 -14.42
N LEU A 225 -6.22 -5.95 -15.34
CA LEU A 225 -6.04 -5.73 -16.80
C LEU A 225 -4.87 -4.78 -17.15
N ASP A 226 -3.72 -4.95 -16.49
CA ASP A 226 -2.49 -4.17 -16.69
C ASP A 226 -2.07 -4.04 -18.17
N SER A 227 -2.15 -5.11 -18.97
CA SER A 227 -1.81 -5.02 -20.41
C SER A 227 -2.77 -4.14 -21.20
N PHE A 228 -4.04 -4.09 -20.82
CA PHE A 228 -5.05 -3.22 -21.43
C PHE A 228 -4.81 -1.76 -21.03
N ARG A 229 -4.55 -1.52 -19.75
CA ARG A 229 -4.20 -0.19 -19.21
C ARG A 229 -2.88 0.35 -19.79
N THR A 230 -1.91 -0.54 -20.04
CA THR A 230 -0.68 -0.24 -20.78
C THR A 230 -0.97 0.14 -22.24
N LYS A 231 -1.87 -0.57 -22.94
CA LYS A 231 -2.30 -0.21 -24.31
C LYS A 231 -2.99 1.15 -24.37
N MET A 232 -3.78 1.51 -23.35
CA MET A 232 -4.35 2.86 -23.24
C MET A 232 -3.28 3.91 -22.99
N ALA A 233 -2.35 3.65 -22.06
CA ALA A 233 -1.27 4.56 -21.70
C ALA A 233 -0.36 4.88 -22.89
N PHE A 234 0.07 3.87 -23.66
CA PHE A 234 0.90 4.04 -24.85
C PHE A 234 0.25 4.98 -25.87
N ASP A 235 -1.01 4.71 -26.27
CA ASP A 235 -1.69 5.54 -27.27
C ASP A 235 -1.98 6.96 -26.78
N ILE A 236 -2.48 7.11 -25.54
CA ILE A 236 -2.89 8.42 -25.02
C ILE A 236 -1.68 9.34 -24.76
N TYR A 237 -0.54 8.78 -24.33
CA TYR A 237 0.74 9.51 -24.29
C TYR A 237 1.17 9.94 -25.69
N ASN A 238 1.10 9.02 -26.67
CA ASN A 238 1.49 9.29 -28.06
C ASN A 238 0.64 10.38 -28.73
N MET A 239 -0.58 10.63 -28.27
CA MET A 239 -1.39 11.77 -28.72
C MET A 239 -0.71 13.13 -28.43
N LEU A 240 0.08 13.25 -27.35
CA LEU A 240 0.81 14.49 -27.03
C LEU A 240 1.91 14.83 -28.04
N LYS A 241 2.41 13.83 -28.77
CA LYS A 241 3.67 13.91 -29.51
C LYS A 241 3.54 14.37 -30.95
N GLU A 242 2.32 14.58 -31.45
CA GLU A 242 1.97 15.35 -32.67
C GLU A 242 2.92 15.23 -33.88
N SER A 243 3.51 14.04 -34.10
CA SER A 243 4.47 13.66 -35.16
C SER A 243 5.99 13.70 -34.85
N ASP A 244 6.44 13.88 -33.61
CA ASP A 244 7.86 13.62 -33.25
C ASP A 244 8.08 12.12 -32.95
N PRO A 245 8.84 11.38 -33.80
CA PRO A 245 9.05 9.94 -33.61
C PRO A 245 10.02 9.60 -32.46
N ASN A 246 10.83 10.55 -31.97
CA ASN A 246 11.88 10.26 -30.99
C ASN A 246 11.34 10.14 -29.55
N TYR A 247 10.14 10.68 -29.31
CA TYR A 247 9.54 10.84 -27.98
C TYR A 247 8.28 9.98 -27.77
N MET A 248 8.03 8.99 -28.63
CA MET A 248 6.85 8.13 -28.54
C MET A 248 7.06 6.91 -27.64
N LEU A 249 5.98 6.45 -27.00
CA LEU A 249 5.87 5.14 -26.40
C LEU A 249 5.61 4.05 -27.46
N PRO A 250 5.92 2.76 -27.16
CA PRO A 250 5.77 1.65 -28.08
C PRO A 250 4.40 1.60 -28.77
N GLN A 251 4.40 1.41 -30.08
CA GLN A 251 3.20 0.95 -30.75
C GLN A 251 2.91 -0.50 -30.36
N SER A 252 1.61 -0.82 -30.25
CA SER A 252 1.19 -2.08 -29.66
C SER A 252 -0.21 -2.51 -30.11
N ARG A 253 -0.54 -3.79 -29.93
CA ARG A 253 -1.83 -4.38 -30.30
C ARG A 253 -2.21 -5.49 -29.33
N LEU A 254 -3.45 -5.44 -28.83
CA LEU A 254 -4.02 -6.55 -28.06
C LEU A 254 -4.10 -7.80 -28.95
N VAL A 255 -3.76 -8.95 -28.38
CA VAL A 255 -3.68 -10.24 -29.06
C VAL A 255 -4.07 -11.38 -28.13
N GLU A 256 -4.71 -12.42 -28.65
CA GLU A 256 -4.84 -13.69 -27.95
C GLU A 256 -3.56 -14.50 -28.10
N VAL A 257 -3.16 -15.29 -27.09
CA VAL A 257 -1.97 -16.16 -27.19
C VAL A 257 -2.34 -17.60 -26.91
N ASN A 258 -1.92 -18.50 -27.81
CA ASN A 258 -1.96 -19.94 -27.63
C ASN A 258 -0.53 -20.50 -27.62
N VAL A 259 -0.20 -21.37 -26.66
CA VAL A 259 1.08 -22.09 -26.60
C VAL A 259 0.82 -23.58 -26.70
N ASN A 260 1.32 -24.20 -27.78
CA ASN A 260 1.06 -25.60 -28.13
C ASN A 260 -0.44 -25.95 -28.04
N GLU A 261 -1.27 -25.18 -28.75
CA GLU A 261 -2.75 -25.27 -28.78
C GLU A 261 -3.47 -24.92 -27.45
N ASN A 262 -2.74 -24.66 -26.34
CA ASN A 262 -3.35 -24.27 -25.07
C ASN A 262 -3.52 -22.75 -24.98
N PHE A 263 -4.75 -22.30 -24.76
CA PHE A 263 -5.08 -20.88 -24.55
C PHE A 263 -4.38 -20.30 -23.31
N GLN A 264 -3.67 -19.19 -23.49
CA GLN A 264 -2.91 -18.50 -22.43
C GLN A 264 -3.58 -17.21 -21.94
N GLY A 265 -4.68 -16.78 -22.57
CA GLY A 265 -5.33 -15.49 -22.28
C GLY A 265 -5.00 -14.38 -23.28
N LEU A 266 -5.42 -13.17 -22.92
CA LEU A 266 -5.13 -11.93 -23.63
C LEU A 266 -3.73 -11.40 -23.28
N TYR A 267 -3.01 -10.91 -24.27
CA TYR A 267 -1.70 -10.27 -24.16
C TYR A 267 -1.67 -8.95 -24.93
N LEU A 268 -0.69 -8.10 -24.62
CA LEU A 268 -0.31 -6.97 -25.47
C LEU A 268 0.96 -7.30 -26.25
N LEU A 269 0.86 -7.40 -27.57
CA LEU A 269 2.02 -7.36 -28.46
C LEU A 269 2.54 -5.92 -28.49
N SER A 270 3.82 -5.73 -28.18
CA SER A 270 4.47 -4.43 -28.09
C SER A 270 5.85 -4.47 -28.73
N GLU A 271 6.28 -3.34 -29.29
CA GLU A 271 7.69 -3.10 -29.55
C GLU A 271 8.50 -3.10 -28.23
N ARG A 272 9.82 -3.26 -28.34
CA ARG A 272 10.76 -2.98 -27.26
C ARG A 272 11.19 -1.51 -27.33
N ILE A 273 11.17 -0.82 -26.18
CA ILE A 273 11.87 0.46 -26.00
C ILE A 273 13.37 0.19 -26.12
N ASP A 274 13.93 0.57 -27.26
CA ASP A 274 15.33 0.37 -27.61
C ASP A 274 15.84 1.49 -28.54
N ARG A 275 17.15 1.44 -28.83
CA ARG A 275 17.84 2.36 -29.75
C ARG A 275 17.18 2.44 -31.14
N LYS A 276 16.58 1.36 -31.65
CA LYS A 276 15.89 1.36 -32.96
C LYS A 276 14.56 2.10 -32.87
N MET A 277 13.82 1.95 -31.76
CA MET A 277 12.48 2.53 -31.56
C MET A 277 12.57 4.04 -31.43
N LEU A 278 13.53 4.49 -30.63
CA LEU A 278 13.79 5.90 -30.35
C LEU A 278 14.61 6.59 -31.44
N ASN A 279 14.82 5.92 -32.58
CA ASN A 279 15.56 6.41 -33.75
C ASN A 279 16.94 7.02 -33.40
N LEU A 280 17.62 6.42 -32.43
CA LEU A 280 18.94 6.86 -31.96
C LEU A 280 20.04 6.38 -32.92
N ASP A 281 21.16 7.08 -32.94
CA ASP A 281 22.32 6.79 -33.78
C ASP A 281 23.04 5.50 -33.37
N GLN A 282 24.03 5.06 -34.15
CA GLN A 282 24.87 3.90 -33.82
C GLN A 282 26.04 4.28 -32.90
N GLU A 283 26.50 3.31 -32.11
CA GLU A 283 27.49 3.55 -31.06
C GLU A 283 28.83 3.99 -31.64
N ASN A 284 29.24 5.22 -31.34
CA ASN A 284 30.49 5.83 -31.79
C ASN A 284 31.56 5.70 -30.69
N ILE A 285 32.29 4.59 -30.70
CA ILE A 285 33.39 4.32 -29.76
C ILE A 285 34.56 5.32 -29.97
N ALA A 286 34.72 5.88 -31.17
CA ALA A 286 35.81 6.82 -31.48
C ALA A 286 35.56 8.23 -30.91
N VAL A 287 34.29 8.64 -30.78
CA VAL A 287 33.91 9.91 -30.15
C VAL A 287 32.83 9.67 -29.09
N PRO A 288 33.19 9.18 -27.89
CA PRO A 288 32.23 8.81 -26.85
C PRO A 288 31.18 9.88 -26.52
N LYS A 289 31.55 11.16 -26.59
CA LYS A 289 30.67 12.30 -26.27
C LYS A 289 29.52 12.53 -27.26
N GLU A 290 29.56 11.92 -28.43
CA GLU A 290 28.52 12.03 -29.46
C GLU A 290 27.49 10.89 -29.38
N ASN A 291 27.54 10.04 -28.34
CA ASN A 291 26.60 8.92 -28.21
C ASN A 291 25.29 9.35 -27.55
N ASP A 292 24.18 8.92 -28.14
CA ASP A 292 22.88 8.90 -27.49
C ASP A 292 22.89 7.94 -26.28
N LEU A 293 22.05 8.24 -25.29
CA LEU A 293 22.04 7.56 -24.01
C LEU A 293 20.64 7.02 -23.71
N ILE A 294 20.56 5.79 -23.22
CA ILE A 294 19.35 5.23 -22.60
C ILE A 294 19.75 4.67 -21.24
N PHE A 295 19.24 5.27 -20.17
CA PHE A 295 19.19 4.68 -18.84
C PHE A 295 17.75 4.26 -18.53
N LYS A 296 17.60 3.23 -17.71
CA LYS A 296 16.32 2.78 -17.20
C LYS A 296 16.36 2.76 -15.69
N VAL A 297 15.29 3.23 -15.05
CA VAL A 297 15.04 2.94 -13.63
C VAL A 297 13.92 1.91 -13.51
N SER A 298 14.19 0.84 -12.75
CA SER A 298 13.25 -0.28 -12.56
C SER A 298 12.42 -0.20 -11.28
N ASN A 299 12.82 0.68 -10.37
CA ASN A 299 12.25 0.86 -9.04
C ASN A 299 12.10 2.35 -8.73
N TRP A 300 11.59 2.66 -7.53
CA TRP A 300 11.31 4.03 -7.13
C TRP A 300 12.57 4.86 -6.76
N ASP A 301 13.79 4.31 -6.87
CA ASP A 301 15.03 4.99 -6.44
C ASP A 301 15.59 5.98 -7.49
N GLY A 302 14.91 6.11 -8.64
CA GLY A 302 15.07 7.21 -9.61
C GLY A 302 14.37 8.50 -9.19
N ASP A 303 14.05 8.64 -7.90
CA ASP A 303 13.38 9.80 -7.30
C ASP A 303 14.28 11.03 -7.14
N PHE A 304 15.56 10.94 -7.51
CA PHE A 304 16.56 11.99 -7.37
C PHE A 304 16.79 12.51 -5.93
N PHE A 305 16.23 11.89 -4.89
CA PHE A 305 16.47 12.31 -3.49
C PHE A 305 17.79 11.77 -2.91
N THR A 306 18.40 10.77 -3.57
CA THR A 306 19.48 9.98 -2.98
C THR A 306 20.76 10.10 -3.78
N ASN A 307 21.77 10.75 -3.21
CA ASN A 307 23.10 10.83 -3.81
C ASN A 307 23.80 9.46 -3.74
N THR A 308 23.61 8.62 -4.76
CA THR A 308 24.24 7.30 -4.88
C THR A 308 25.67 7.37 -5.43
N ASN A 309 26.40 6.25 -5.32
CA ASN A 309 27.66 6.01 -6.01
C ASN A 309 27.44 4.94 -7.11
N GLU A 310 28.43 4.76 -8.00
CA GLU A 310 28.32 3.84 -9.15
C GLU A 310 27.91 2.41 -8.73
N ILE A 311 28.44 1.92 -7.59
CA ILE A 311 28.17 0.57 -7.06
C ILE A 311 26.70 0.39 -6.65
N ASN A 312 26.06 1.45 -6.14
CA ASN A 312 24.68 1.42 -5.64
C ASN A 312 23.75 2.30 -6.51
N SER A 313 24.06 2.45 -7.80
CA SER A 313 23.24 3.23 -8.72
C SER A 313 21.93 2.49 -9.05
N PRO A 314 20.76 3.14 -8.95
CA PRO A 314 19.47 2.55 -9.36
C PRO A 314 19.26 2.54 -10.88
N TRP A 315 20.23 3.07 -11.63
CA TRP A 315 20.18 3.30 -13.07
C TRP A 315 20.83 2.15 -13.83
N GLU A 316 20.03 1.41 -14.60
CA GLU A 316 20.50 0.43 -15.58
C GLU A 316 20.82 1.16 -16.89
N GLN A 317 22.08 1.21 -17.32
CA GLN A 317 22.41 1.71 -18.66
C GLN A 317 22.07 0.63 -19.70
N LEU A 318 21.24 0.97 -20.67
CA LEU A 318 20.80 0.11 -21.76
C LEU A 318 21.38 0.50 -23.12
N TYR A 319 21.92 1.72 -23.23
CA TYR A 319 22.61 2.20 -24.41
C TYR A 319 23.48 3.42 -24.06
N PRO A 320 24.70 3.56 -24.61
CA PRO A 320 25.45 2.58 -25.42
C PRO A 320 25.83 1.31 -24.64
N ASN A 321 26.28 0.26 -25.33
CA ASN A 321 26.54 -1.05 -24.73
C ASN A 321 28.02 -1.33 -24.45
N SER A 322 28.94 -0.61 -25.11
CA SER A 322 30.39 -0.84 -25.04
C SER A 322 31.14 0.26 -24.29
N LEU A 323 30.45 1.35 -23.93
CA LEU A 323 30.95 2.51 -23.18
C LEU A 323 30.18 2.67 -21.87
N ASP A 324 30.83 3.14 -20.80
CA ASP A 324 30.21 3.39 -19.50
C ASP A 324 29.94 4.89 -19.30
N PHE A 325 28.69 5.22 -19.02
CA PHE A 325 28.18 6.56 -18.72
C PHE A 325 27.37 6.61 -17.41
N SER A 326 27.48 5.58 -16.56
CA SER A 326 26.75 5.46 -15.29
C SER A 326 26.90 6.66 -14.33
N GLN A 327 27.99 7.41 -14.43
CA GLN A 327 28.23 8.63 -13.65
C GLN A 327 27.35 9.83 -14.09
N ILE A 328 26.73 9.81 -15.27
CA ILE A 328 25.83 10.87 -15.75
C ILE A 328 24.58 11.03 -14.87
N PRO A 329 23.71 10.02 -14.70
CA PRO A 329 22.54 10.15 -13.84
C PRO A 329 22.92 10.42 -12.37
N ILE A 330 24.08 9.95 -11.91
CA ILE A 330 24.60 10.27 -10.56
C ILE A 330 24.95 11.76 -10.43
N ASN A 331 25.57 12.36 -11.45
CA ASN A 331 25.85 13.80 -11.46
C ASN A 331 24.56 14.63 -11.54
N LEU A 332 23.58 14.14 -12.30
CA LEU A 332 22.24 14.74 -12.40
C LEU A 332 21.53 14.77 -11.05
N THR A 333 21.54 13.66 -10.31
CA THR A 333 21.01 13.61 -8.92
C THR A 333 21.73 14.58 -7.99
N LYS A 334 23.06 14.68 -8.08
CA LYS A 334 23.84 15.65 -7.28
C LYS A 334 23.48 17.10 -7.61
N PHE A 335 23.28 17.43 -8.89
CA PHE A 335 22.83 18.75 -9.32
C PHE A 335 21.45 19.06 -8.73
N ILE A 336 20.47 18.17 -8.93
CA ILE A 336 19.09 18.33 -8.44
C ILE A 336 19.03 18.47 -6.91
N ASN A 337 19.89 17.77 -6.16
CA ASN A 337 19.92 17.87 -4.69
C ASN A 337 20.66 19.09 -4.14
N ASN A 338 21.76 19.52 -4.77
CA ASN A 338 22.75 20.37 -4.10
C ASN A 338 22.84 21.82 -4.64
N THR A 339 22.28 22.12 -5.81
CA THR A 339 22.28 23.51 -6.34
C THR A 339 21.31 24.40 -5.56
N SER A 340 21.62 25.69 -5.47
CA SER A 340 20.67 26.68 -4.95
C SER A 340 19.43 26.76 -5.85
N GLU A 341 18.33 27.35 -5.38
CA GLU A 341 17.16 27.55 -6.24
C GLU A 341 17.44 28.53 -7.39
N GLU A 342 18.20 29.59 -7.13
CA GLU A 342 18.62 30.58 -8.12
C GLU A 342 19.45 29.93 -9.26
N GLU A 343 20.34 29.00 -8.92
CA GLU A 343 21.11 28.23 -9.91
C GLU A 343 20.23 27.20 -10.64
N PHE A 344 19.33 26.53 -9.93
CA PHE A 344 18.46 25.48 -10.48
C PHE A 344 17.47 26.01 -11.53
N PHE A 345 16.89 27.20 -11.32
CA PHE A 345 15.97 27.84 -12.27
C PHE A 345 16.67 28.77 -13.29
N ASN A 346 18.01 28.83 -13.30
CA ASN A 346 18.74 29.72 -14.21
C ASN A 346 18.59 29.31 -15.69
N GLU A 347 18.37 30.26 -16.59
CA GLU A 347 18.18 29.99 -18.04
C GLU A 347 19.46 29.50 -18.76
N GLU A 348 20.65 29.88 -18.28
CA GLU A 348 21.94 29.59 -18.95
C GLU A 348 22.68 28.36 -18.38
N ILE A 349 22.40 27.97 -17.13
CA ILE A 349 23.08 26.86 -16.43
C ILE A 349 22.15 25.96 -15.61
N GLY A 350 20.85 26.27 -15.55
CA GLY A 350 19.87 25.59 -14.71
C GLY A 350 19.33 24.29 -15.29
N ILE A 351 18.30 23.74 -14.65
CA ILE A 351 17.75 22.42 -14.93
C ILE A 351 17.25 22.24 -16.38
N PHE A 352 16.72 23.31 -16.98
CA PHE A 352 16.22 23.31 -18.37
C PHE A 352 17.32 23.45 -19.44
N THR A 353 18.60 23.55 -19.03
CA THR A 353 19.75 23.32 -19.93
C THR A 353 20.16 21.84 -19.98
N ILE A 354 19.62 21.03 -19.07
CA ILE A 354 19.90 19.59 -18.95
C ILE A 354 18.72 18.77 -19.43
N PHE A 355 17.48 19.21 -19.18
CA PHE A 355 16.24 18.53 -19.59
C PHE A 355 15.43 19.35 -20.58
N ASP A 356 14.74 18.65 -21.48
CA ASP A 356 13.70 19.24 -22.32
C ASP A 356 12.50 19.65 -21.43
N LYS A 357 12.31 20.97 -21.31
CA LYS A 357 11.24 21.61 -20.52
C LYS A 357 9.85 21.16 -20.98
N SER A 358 9.66 20.96 -22.29
CA SER A 358 8.37 20.54 -22.87
C SER A 358 8.06 19.08 -22.54
N GLU A 359 9.07 18.21 -22.55
CA GLU A 359 8.92 16.81 -22.16
C GLU A 359 8.65 16.63 -20.66
N ILE A 360 9.24 17.49 -19.80
CA ILE A 360 8.87 17.52 -18.37
C ILE A 360 7.40 17.90 -18.20
N ILE A 361 6.89 18.88 -18.93
CA ILE A 361 5.48 19.30 -18.85
C ILE A 361 4.53 18.23 -19.40
N ASP A 362 4.85 17.59 -20.52
CA ASP A 362 4.04 16.51 -21.08
C ASP A 362 4.00 15.29 -20.14
N ASN A 363 5.13 14.91 -19.54
CA ASN A 363 5.18 13.84 -18.54
C ASN A 363 4.46 14.21 -17.23
N LEU A 364 4.46 15.49 -16.85
CA LEU A 364 3.66 16.01 -15.74
C LEU A 364 2.16 15.81 -16.01
N LEU A 365 1.67 16.33 -17.14
CA LEU A 365 0.25 16.28 -17.50
C LEU A 365 -0.23 14.83 -17.71
N PHE A 366 0.60 13.99 -18.33
CA PHE A 366 0.29 12.57 -18.49
C PHE A 366 0.31 11.81 -17.17
N GLY A 367 1.32 12.04 -16.33
CA GLY A 367 1.40 11.43 -14.99
C GLY A 367 0.17 11.78 -14.16
N LEU A 368 -0.25 13.05 -14.19
CA LEU A 368 -1.46 13.53 -13.52
C LEU A 368 -2.72 12.88 -14.09
N LEU A 369 -2.90 12.84 -15.41
CA LEU A 369 -4.09 12.22 -16.03
C LEU A 369 -4.14 10.70 -15.81
N ALA A 370 -3.03 9.99 -16.02
CA ALA A 370 -2.99 8.54 -15.94
C ALA A 370 -2.89 8.02 -14.49
N GLY A 371 -2.43 8.83 -13.53
CA GLY A 371 -2.13 8.38 -12.16
C GLY A 371 -0.83 7.58 -12.06
N HIS A 372 0.15 7.88 -12.93
CA HIS A 372 1.35 7.06 -13.15
C HIS A 372 2.55 7.49 -12.31
N GLU A 373 3.31 6.50 -11.82
CA GLU A 373 4.44 6.65 -10.89
C GLU A 373 5.70 7.36 -11.46
N ILE A 374 5.68 7.81 -12.72
CA ILE A 374 6.70 8.69 -13.30
C ILE A 374 6.88 9.99 -12.51
N LEU A 375 5.79 10.55 -11.98
CA LEU A 375 5.83 11.73 -11.12
C LEU A 375 6.58 11.47 -9.81
N GLU A 376 6.55 10.22 -9.34
CA GLU A 376 7.20 9.78 -8.11
C GLU A 376 8.68 9.40 -8.31
N GLY A 377 9.16 9.43 -9.55
CA GLY A 377 10.52 9.04 -9.88
C GLY A 377 10.72 7.54 -10.10
N SER A 378 9.67 6.83 -10.50
CA SER A 378 9.77 5.42 -10.91
C SER A 378 9.39 5.20 -12.36
N SER A 379 9.83 4.05 -12.88
CA SER A 379 9.22 3.42 -14.04
C SER A 379 9.25 4.31 -15.28
N TYR A 380 10.43 4.88 -15.53
CA TYR A 380 10.74 5.59 -16.76
C TYR A 380 12.12 5.17 -17.31
N TYR A 381 12.35 5.48 -18.58
CA TYR A 381 13.68 5.56 -19.19
C TYR A 381 14.11 7.03 -19.19
N LEU A 382 15.35 7.29 -18.80
CA LEU A 382 16.00 8.58 -18.97
C LEU A 382 16.82 8.51 -20.26
N VAL A 383 16.42 9.29 -21.25
CA VAL A 383 16.99 9.24 -22.60
C VAL A 383 17.57 10.60 -22.96
N ASN A 384 18.68 10.60 -23.71
CA ASN A 384 19.24 11.79 -24.34
C ASN A 384 19.65 11.45 -25.77
N ASN A 385 19.11 12.19 -26.73
CA ASN A 385 19.46 12.11 -28.14
C ASN A 385 20.33 13.33 -28.47
N GLN A 386 21.61 13.13 -28.79
CA GLN A 386 22.57 14.20 -29.04
C GLN A 386 22.25 15.01 -30.31
N ASN A 387 21.45 14.46 -31.22
CA ASN A 387 20.92 15.20 -32.37
C ASN A 387 19.72 16.09 -32.00
N ASN A 388 19.15 15.93 -30.80
CA ASN A 388 18.13 16.83 -30.26
C ASN A 388 18.70 17.70 -29.13
N PHE A 389 18.96 18.97 -29.45
CA PHE A 389 19.63 19.91 -28.55
C PHE A 389 18.81 20.30 -27.31
N SER A 390 17.55 19.85 -27.17
CA SER A 390 16.71 20.13 -25.99
C SER A 390 17.14 19.40 -24.71
N GLY A 391 17.96 18.34 -24.80
CA GLY A 391 18.53 17.65 -23.64
C GLY A 391 17.84 16.32 -23.27
N PHE A 392 17.90 15.97 -21.98
CA PHE A 392 17.32 14.74 -21.44
C PHE A 392 15.78 14.79 -21.41
N PHE A 393 15.15 13.63 -21.56
CA PHE A 393 13.71 13.45 -21.38
C PHE A 393 13.40 12.14 -20.64
N PHE A 394 12.16 12.04 -20.16
CA PHE A 394 11.62 10.82 -19.55
C PHE A 394 10.64 10.12 -20.49
N LEU A 395 10.70 8.79 -20.51
CA LEU A 395 9.75 7.96 -21.23
C LEU A 395 9.15 6.90 -20.28
N PRO A 396 7.85 6.96 -19.92
CA PRO A 396 7.28 6.08 -18.91
C PRO A 396 7.16 4.61 -19.37
N TRP A 397 7.17 3.67 -18.43
CA TRP A 397 6.85 2.26 -18.65
C TRP A 397 6.18 1.68 -17.38
N ASN A 398 5.79 0.40 -17.39
CA ASN A 398 5.12 -0.27 -16.24
C ASN A 398 3.89 0.51 -15.74
N PHE A 399 2.78 0.43 -16.47
CA PHE A 399 1.53 1.15 -16.18
C PHE A 399 0.64 0.42 -15.17
N ALA A 400 1.23 -0.45 -14.36
CA ALA A 400 0.50 -1.26 -13.39
C ALA A 400 -0.23 -0.40 -12.34
N GLN A 401 0.30 0.77 -12.00
CA GLN A 401 -0.47 1.88 -11.43
C GLN A 401 -0.86 2.87 -12.55
N SER A 402 -2.13 2.82 -12.98
CA SER A 402 -2.73 3.79 -13.90
C SER A 402 -4.25 3.61 -14.01
N TRP A 403 -4.96 4.66 -14.44
CA TRP A 403 -6.38 4.65 -14.79
C TRP A 403 -7.29 4.11 -13.66
N GLY A 404 -7.13 4.63 -12.44
CA GLY A 404 -7.96 4.19 -11.29
C GLY A 404 -7.57 2.85 -10.67
N PHE A 405 -6.46 2.23 -11.11
CA PHE A 405 -5.96 0.98 -10.55
C PHE A 405 -4.47 1.03 -10.16
N SER A 406 -4.12 0.21 -9.18
CA SER A 406 -2.76 -0.22 -8.81
C SER A 406 -2.60 -1.74 -9.00
N LYS A 407 -1.44 -2.31 -8.60
CA LYS A 407 -1.26 -3.78 -8.54
C LYS A 407 -2.09 -4.41 -7.42
N GLU A 408 -2.51 -3.60 -6.45
CA GLU A 408 -3.12 -4.00 -5.18
C GLU A 408 -4.65 -3.80 -5.14
N GLY A 409 -5.22 -2.92 -5.97
CA GLY A 409 -6.65 -2.61 -5.99
C GLY A 409 -6.99 -1.34 -6.77
N SER A 410 -8.16 -0.74 -6.50
CA SER A 410 -8.52 0.57 -7.06
C SER A 410 -7.85 1.71 -6.29
N VAL A 411 -7.61 2.83 -6.99
CA VAL A 411 -7.17 4.10 -6.40
C VAL A 411 -8.21 5.21 -6.67
N PRO A 412 -8.38 6.20 -5.78
CA PRO A 412 -9.36 7.27 -5.95
C PRO A 412 -9.10 8.15 -7.17
N ASN A 413 -10.18 8.63 -7.80
CA ASN A 413 -10.11 9.54 -8.95
C ASN A 413 -9.32 10.84 -8.65
N ASP A 414 -9.21 11.23 -7.39
CA ASP A 414 -8.48 12.37 -6.87
C ASP A 414 -7.07 12.00 -6.33
N LEU A 415 -6.46 10.87 -6.74
CA LEU A 415 -5.05 10.55 -6.42
C LEU A 415 -4.10 11.75 -6.68
N TRP A 416 -3.46 12.29 -5.63
CA TRP A 416 -2.63 13.52 -5.65
C TRP A 416 -3.34 14.84 -6.01
N LEU A 417 -4.67 14.85 -6.14
CA LEU A 417 -5.49 16.02 -6.42
C LEU A 417 -6.42 16.25 -5.23
N ASN A 418 -6.63 17.49 -4.83
CA ASN A 418 -7.61 17.78 -3.80
C ASN A 418 -8.91 18.27 -4.44
N GLU A 419 -9.97 17.43 -4.45
CA GLU A 419 -11.25 17.80 -5.06
C GLU A 419 -11.99 18.95 -4.35
N ASN A 420 -11.57 19.32 -3.13
CA ASN A 420 -12.21 20.36 -2.33
C ASN A 420 -11.48 21.71 -2.42
N THR A 421 -10.14 21.71 -2.45
CA THR A 421 -9.34 22.94 -2.62
C THR A 421 -8.97 23.22 -4.08
N TYR A 422 -9.11 22.22 -4.96
CA TYR A 422 -8.65 22.24 -6.36
C TYR A 422 -7.15 22.52 -6.48
N GLU A 423 -6.36 21.78 -5.70
CA GLU A 423 -4.90 21.83 -5.68
C GLU A 423 -4.28 20.47 -6.02
N ILE A 424 -3.00 20.48 -6.34
CA ILE A 424 -2.17 19.30 -6.58
C ILE A 424 -1.24 19.12 -5.36
N GLU A 425 -1.37 17.97 -4.69
CA GLU A 425 -0.71 17.70 -3.41
C GLU A 425 0.70 17.10 -3.59
N SER A 426 1.66 17.60 -2.81
CA SER A 426 3.09 17.22 -2.79
C SER A 426 3.45 15.75 -2.41
N VAL A 427 2.49 14.81 -2.40
CA VAL A 427 2.59 13.55 -1.65
C VAL A 427 3.81 12.67 -1.96
N CYS A 428 4.16 12.41 -3.22
CA CYS A 428 5.23 11.44 -3.53
C CYS A 428 6.17 11.86 -4.66
N TRP A 429 6.21 13.14 -5.01
CA TRP A 429 6.94 13.65 -6.17
C TRP A 429 8.44 13.41 -6.09
N SER A 430 9.06 13.07 -7.22
CA SER A 430 10.52 13.04 -7.37
C SER A 430 11.12 14.40 -7.00
N LYS A 431 12.36 14.43 -6.51
CA LYS A 431 13.04 15.67 -6.09
C LYS A 431 13.08 16.71 -7.22
N LEU A 432 13.14 16.27 -8.48
CA LEU A 432 13.03 17.13 -9.65
C LEU A 432 11.70 17.88 -9.68
N TYR A 433 10.57 17.17 -9.72
CA TYR A 433 9.25 17.80 -9.70
C TYR A 433 9.00 18.56 -8.40
N TYR A 434 9.49 18.05 -7.27
CA TYR A 434 9.35 18.71 -5.98
C TYR A 434 9.96 20.12 -6.01
N ARG A 435 11.20 20.27 -6.52
CA ARG A 435 11.84 21.58 -6.68
C ARG A 435 11.16 22.46 -7.73
N LEU A 436 10.68 21.87 -8.83
CA LEU A 436 10.00 22.60 -9.90
C LEU A 436 8.64 23.17 -9.47
N LEU A 437 7.89 22.45 -8.65
CA LEU A 437 6.49 22.76 -8.32
C LEU A 437 6.33 23.41 -6.93
N PHE A 438 7.22 23.11 -5.98
CA PHE A 438 7.15 23.59 -4.60
C PHE A 438 8.49 24.24 -4.14
N PRO A 439 9.00 25.28 -4.84
CA PRO A 439 10.17 26.03 -4.36
C PRO A 439 9.87 26.82 -3.07
N ASP A 440 10.90 27.12 -2.29
CA ASP A 440 10.82 27.97 -1.09
C ASP A 440 10.32 29.38 -1.45
N ASN A 441 10.60 29.84 -2.68
CA ASN A 441 10.09 31.09 -3.25
C ASN A 441 9.21 30.86 -4.50
N PRO A 442 7.87 30.93 -4.38
CA PRO A 442 6.93 30.75 -5.50
C PRO A 442 7.08 31.70 -6.71
N PHE A 443 7.87 32.77 -6.60
CA PHE A 443 8.14 33.63 -7.76
C PHE A 443 9.10 32.98 -8.78
N GLN A 444 9.91 32.01 -8.36
CA GLN A 444 10.91 31.37 -9.24
C GLN A 444 10.30 30.44 -10.29
N ASN A 445 9.20 29.74 -9.96
CA ASN A 445 8.56 28.80 -10.89
C ASN A 445 7.37 29.39 -11.66
N TYR A 446 7.04 30.67 -11.47
CA TYR A 446 5.85 31.31 -12.06
C TYR A 446 5.71 31.08 -13.58
N GLU A 447 6.80 31.21 -14.34
CA GLU A 447 6.81 30.97 -15.78
C GLU A 447 6.50 29.50 -16.09
N PHE A 448 7.18 28.56 -15.43
CA PHE A 448 6.97 27.11 -15.60
C PHE A 448 5.52 26.71 -15.28
N ILE A 449 4.92 27.27 -14.22
CA ILE A 449 3.50 27.07 -13.90
C ILE A 449 2.59 27.63 -15.00
N SER A 450 2.94 28.78 -15.61
CA SER A 450 2.20 29.35 -16.73
C SER A 450 2.30 28.50 -18.00
N GLU A 451 3.46 27.92 -18.28
CA GLU A 451 3.66 27.01 -19.41
C GLU A 451 2.86 25.72 -19.26
N ILE A 452 2.81 25.14 -18.06
CA ILE A 452 1.97 23.98 -17.74
C ILE A 452 0.49 24.28 -18.04
N LYS A 453 -0.03 25.43 -17.60
CA LYS A 453 -1.41 25.85 -17.88
C LYS A 453 -1.66 26.03 -19.38
N ASN A 454 -0.77 26.74 -20.08
CA ASN A 454 -0.87 26.94 -21.53
C ASN A 454 -0.85 25.60 -22.32
N ARG A 455 -0.01 24.64 -21.91
CA ARG A 455 0.05 23.31 -22.53
C ARG A 455 -1.20 22.49 -22.20
N TRP A 456 -1.72 22.56 -20.97
CA TRP A 456 -2.99 21.92 -20.60
C TRP A 456 -4.17 22.43 -21.44
N ASP A 457 -4.32 23.75 -21.58
CA ASP A 457 -5.37 24.37 -22.39
C ASP A 457 -5.31 23.89 -23.84
N TYR A 458 -4.10 23.81 -24.41
CA TYR A 458 -3.89 23.26 -25.75
C TYR A 458 -4.28 21.78 -25.84
N VAL A 459 -3.76 20.96 -24.93
CA VAL A 459 -3.96 19.50 -24.91
C VAL A 459 -5.44 19.15 -24.74
N ARG A 460 -6.17 19.83 -23.85
CA ARG A 460 -7.62 19.61 -23.65
C ARG A 460 -8.46 20.11 -24.81
N SER A 461 -8.10 21.24 -25.43
CA SER A 461 -8.84 21.78 -26.57
C SER A 461 -8.70 20.94 -27.84
N ASN A 462 -7.56 20.27 -28.02
CA ASN A 462 -7.21 19.62 -29.29
C ASN A 462 -7.12 18.09 -29.21
N LEU A 463 -6.48 17.54 -28.18
CA LEU A 463 -5.99 16.16 -28.13
C LEU A 463 -6.80 15.28 -27.17
N TRP A 464 -6.78 15.60 -25.87
CA TRP A 464 -7.37 14.77 -24.81
C TRP A 464 -8.81 15.18 -24.49
N LYS A 465 -9.70 15.18 -25.49
CA LYS A 465 -11.12 15.47 -25.27
C LYS A 465 -11.79 14.30 -24.57
N SER A 466 -12.65 14.59 -23.59
CA SER A 466 -13.25 13.55 -22.74
C SER A 466 -14.09 12.54 -23.55
N ASN A 467 -14.86 13.00 -24.54
CA ASN A 467 -15.65 12.12 -25.41
C ASN A 467 -14.76 11.24 -26.31
N ASP A 468 -13.63 11.76 -26.80
CA ASP A 468 -12.74 11.06 -27.72
C ASP A 468 -11.99 9.94 -26.96
N LEU A 469 -11.53 10.23 -25.74
CA LEU A 469 -10.90 9.24 -24.85
C LEU A 469 -11.89 8.17 -24.36
N ILE A 470 -13.15 8.53 -24.06
CA ILE A 470 -14.19 7.56 -23.72
C ILE A 470 -14.59 6.70 -24.94
N THR A 471 -14.67 7.28 -26.14
CA THR A 471 -14.91 6.51 -27.38
C THR A 471 -13.79 5.52 -27.63
N TYR A 472 -12.53 5.96 -27.56
CA TYR A 472 -11.36 5.09 -27.67
C TYR A 472 -11.34 3.96 -26.62
N PHE A 473 -11.64 4.29 -25.35
CA PHE A 473 -11.77 3.28 -24.31
C PHE A 473 -12.86 2.25 -24.64
N ASN A 474 -14.06 2.69 -25.02
CA ASN A 474 -15.18 1.81 -25.33
C ASN A 474 -14.89 0.92 -26.56
N GLU A 475 -14.24 1.46 -27.59
CA GLU A 475 -13.78 0.70 -28.75
C GLU A 475 -12.79 -0.40 -28.33
N LEU A 476 -11.79 -0.05 -27.52
CA LEU A 476 -10.79 -1.01 -27.02
C LEU A 476 -11.41 -2.07 -26.08
N TYR A 477 -12.32 -1.64 -25.20
CA TYR A 477 -13.03 -2.49 -24.23
C TYR A 477 -14.01 -3.44 -24.90
N SER A 478 -14.62 -3.05 -26.03
CA SER A 478 -15.50 -3.93 -26.82
C SER A 478 -14.79 -5.19 -27.35
N LEU A 479 -13.44 -5.18 -27.39
CA LEU A 479 -12.60 -6.31 -27.80
C LEU A 479 -12.36 -7.34 -26.68
N LEU A 480 -13.06 -7.23 -25.54
CA LEU A 480 -12.90 -8.11 -24.37
C LEU A 480 -14.12 -9.05 -24.13
N PRO A 481 -14.38 -10.05 -24.99
CA PRO A 481 -15.46 -11.01 -24.75
C PRO A 481 -15.25 -11.83 -23.47
N ASN A 482 -16.38 -12.19 -22.83
CA ASN A 482 -16.46 -12.85 -21.52
C ASN A 482 -15.70 -14.18 -21.40
N ASP A 483 -15.37 -14.84 -22.52
CA ASP A 483 -14.69 -16.13 -22.53
C ASP A 483 -13.15 -16.04 -22.49
N LEU A 484 -12.56 -14.84 -22.58
CA LEU A 484 -11.09 -14.64 -22.59
C LEU A 484 -10.44 -14.53 -21.20
N TYR A 485 -11.23 -14.54 -20.12
CA TYR A 485 -10.73 -14.30 -18.76
C TYR A 485 -10.32 -15.58 -18.02
N GLN A 486 -9.06 -15.64 -17.58
CA GLN A 486 -8.59 -16.67 -16.63
C GLN A 486 -8.81 -16.23 -15.17
N THR A 487 -10.05 -15.89 -14.79
CA THR A 487 -10.40 -15.56 -13.40
C THR A 487 -11.63 -16.35 -12.93
N SER A 488 -11.68 -16.68 -11.63
CA SER A 488 -12.75 -17.50 -11.05
C SER A 488 -14.09 -16.77 -10.86
N ASN A 489 -14.15 -15.46 -11.09
CA ASN A 489 -15.32 -14.60 -10.89
C ASN A 489 -15.53 -13.69 -12.12
N ALA A 490 -15.98 -14.27 -13.24
CA ALA A 490 -15.75 -13.72 -14.58
C ALA A 490 -16.61 -12.52 -15.04
N ASN A 491 -17.75 -12.19 -14.40
CA ASN A 491 -18.66 -11.14 -14.90
C ASN A 491 -18.55 -9.80 -14.15
N ASN A 492 -18.79 -9.77 -12.83
CA ASN A 492 -18.89 -8.52 -12.07
C ASN A 492 -17.60 -7.68 -12.07
N PHE A 493 -16.43 -8.32 -12.17
CA PHE A 493 -15.15 -7.62 -12.24
C PHE A 493 -15.00 -6.78 -13.52
N VAL A 494 -15.51 -7.30 -14.64
CA VAL A 494 -15.34 -6.72 -15.98
C VAL A 494 -16.19 -5.46 -16.12
N GLU A 495 -17.45 -5.53 -15.70
CA GLU A 495 -18.35 -4.36 -15.62
C GLU A 495 -17.78 -3.28 -14.68
N GLY A 496 -17.36 -3.67 -13.47
CA GLY A 496 -16.74 -2.75 -12.52
C GLY A 496 -15.43 -2.12 -13.03
N PHE A 497 -14.64 -2.83 -13.83
CA PHE A 497 -13.46 -2.27 -14.48
C PHE A 497 -13.82 -1.12 -15.43
N ALA A 498 -14.82 -1.30 -16.30
CA ALA A 498 -15.25 -0.26 -17.22
C ALA A 498 -15.84 0.96 -16.51
N GLU A 499 -16.59 0.75 -15.43
CA GLU A 499 -17.09 1.83 -14.58
C GLU A 499 -15.94 2.63 -13.95
N VAL A 500 -14.91 1.97 -13.41
CA VAL A 500 -13.74 2.65 -12.83
C VAL A 500 -12.96 3.44 -13.90
N ILE A 501 -12.66 2.86 -15.07
CA ILE A 501 -11.93 3.58 -16.14
C ILE A 501 -12.74 4.78 -16.64
N THR A 502 -14.04 4.61 -16.85
CA THR A 502 -14.94 5.69 -17.32
C THR A 502 -15.05 6.81 -16.29
N SER A 503 -15.27 6.43 -15.02
CA SER A 503 -15.33 7.35 -13.88
C SER A 503 -14.03 8.12 -13.73
N TRP A 504 -12.88 7.42 -13.80
CA TRP A 504 -11.55 8.03 -13.80
C TRP A 504 -11.42 9.08 -14.90
N ILE A 505 -11.60 8.72 -16.17
CA ILE A 505 -11.42 9.66 -17.29
C ILE A 505 -12.31 10.90 -17.11
N LEU A 506 -13.58 10.73 -16.76
CA LEU A 506 -14.52 11.86 -16.63
C LEU A 506 -14.21 12.76 -15.42
N VAL A 507 -13.99 12.16 -14.24
CA VAL A 507 -13.73 12.91 -13.01
C VAL A 507 -12.34 13.53 -13.02
N ARG A 508 -11.31 12.79 -13.42
CA ARG A 508 -9.91 13.24 -13.48
C ARG A 508 -9.72 14.42 -14.42
N LEU A 509 -10.28 14.36 -15.62
CA LEU A 509 -10.20 15.45 -16.59
C LEU A 509 -10.93 16.70 -16.09
N ASN A 510 -12.11 16.55 -15.49
CA ASN A 510 -12.86 17.67 -14.91
C ASN A 510 -12.11 18.29 -13.71
N LEU A 511 -11.54 17.47 -12.81
CA LEU A 511 -10.70 17.96 -11.71
C LEU A 511 -9.51 18.78 -12.24
N LEU A 512 -8.75 18.22 -13.18
CA LEU A 512 -7.61 18.91 -13.78
C LEU A 512 -8.02 20.19 -14.54
N ASP A 513 -9.16 20.19 -15.23
CA ASP A 513 -9.72 21.42 -15.82
C ASP A 513 -9.96 22.48 -14.74
N ASN A 514 -10.63 22.14 -13.64
CA ASN A 514 -10.90 23.11 -12.56
C ASN A 514 -9.59 23.62 -11.94
N ILE A 515 -8.64 22.73 -11.64
CA ILE A 515 -7.32 23.06 -11.09
C ILE A 515 -6.56 24.03 -12.01
N PHE A 516 -6.35 23.67 -13.27
CA PHE A 516 -5.52 24.50 -14.17
C PHE A 516 -6.18 25.83 -14.53
N ASN A 517 -7.52 25.90 -14.58
CA ASN A 517 -8.27 27.15 -14.79
C ASN A 517 -8.26 28.11 -13.57
N MET A 518 -7.78 27.69 -12.39
CA MET A 518 -7.81 28.56 -11.21
C MET A 518 -6.84 29.75 -11.29
N HIS A 519 -7.31 30.90 -10.80
CA HIS A 519 -6.49 32.06 -10.48
C HIS A 519 -5.89 31.93 -9.08
N GLY A 520 -4.78 31.21 -8.95
CA GLY A 520 -4.07 31.02 -7.68
C GLY A 520 -2.88 30.08 -7.80
N ALA A 521 -2.26 29.77 -6.66
CA ALA A 521 -1.37 28.62 -6.54
C ALA A 521 -2.21 27.35 -6.71
N ILE A 522 -1.75 26.44 -7.56
CA ILE A 522 -2.43 25.16 -7.86
C ILE A 522 -1.64 23.95 -7.33
N PHE A 523 -0.51 24.20 -6.67
CA PHE A 523 0.38 23.22 -6.07
C PHE A 523 0.52 23.58 -4.58
N SER A 524 0.15 22.67 -3.68
CA SER A 524 0.24 22.87 -2.22
C SER A 524 1.12 21.79 -1.56
N ASN A 525 1.94 22.23 -0.59
CA ASN A 525 2.86 21.38 0.17
C ASN A 525 2.48 21.33 1.66
N ASP A 526 1.48 20.52 1.96
CA ASP A 526 1.00 20.29 3.33
C ASP A 526 1.73 19.15 4.06
N LEU A 527 2.64 18.44 3.37
CA LEU A 527 3.26 17.21 3.86
C LEU A 527 4.68 17.43 4.39
N GLN A 528 4.73 17.97 5.61
CA GLN A 528 5.92 17.90 6.44
C GLN A 528 5.97 16.58 7.22
N SER A 529 7.16 15.98 7.31
CA SER A 529 7.42 14.96 8.32
C SER A 529 7.16 15.53 9.73
N PRO A 530 6.56 14.78 10.67
CA PRO A 530 6.28 15.25 12.01
C PRO A 530 7.53 15.42 12.88
N PHE A 531 8.68 14.92 12.41
CA PHE A 531 10.00 15.11 13.00
C PHE A 531 10.90 15.86 12.01
N GLN A 532 11.66 16.85 12.49
CA GLN A 532 12.80 17.38 11.75
C GLN A 532 13.96 16.36 11.81
N GLU A 533 14.71 16.21 10.72
CA GLU A 533 15.82 15.24 10.68
C GLU A 533 16.97 15.71 11.59
N ASP A 534 17.08 15.13 12.78
CA ASP A 534 18.39 14.90 13.38
C ASP A 534 19.12 13.92 12.45
N ASN A 535 20.08 14.44 11.68
CA ASN A 535 20.72 13.73 10.57
C ASN A 535 21.30 12.36 10.94
N GLU A 536 21.70 12.15 12.20
CA GLU A 536 22.35 10.92 12.67
C GLU A 536 21.36 9.92 13.30
N ILE A 537 20.24 10.42 13.84
CA ILE A 537 19.28 9.63 14.65
C ILE A 537 17.98 9.37 13.87
N PHE A 538 17.27 10.43 13.49
CA PHE A 538 15.90 10.34 13.00
C PHE A 538 15.79 10.59 11.50
N GLY A 539 14.88 9.87 10.86
CA GLY A 539 14.62 9.96 9.43
C GLY A 539 14.42 8.61 8.79
N PHE A 540 14.14 8.64 7.49
CA PHE A 540 13.89 7.44 6.72
C PHE A 540 15.16 6.60 6.57
N SER A 541 15.07 5.30 6.90
CA SER A 541 16.16 4.32 6.73
C SER A 541 16.51 4.06 5.27
N SER A 542 15.59 4.38 4.36
CA SER A 542 15.76 4.21 2.92
C SER A 542 14.82 5.15 2.14
N PRO A 543 15.12 5.41 0.86
CA PRO A 543 14.21 6.14 -0.02
C PRO A 543 12.84 5.44 -0.14
N ALA A 544 12.83 4.11 -0.13
CA ALA A 544 11.60 3.31 -0.10
C ALA A 544 10.76 3.56 1.16
N ALA A 545 11.38 3.72 2.32
CA ALA A 545 10.68 4.09 3.55
C ALA A 545 10.07 5.50 3.46
N ARG A 546 10.82 6.48 2.92
CA ARG A 546 10.32 7.85 2.66
C ARG A 546 9.05 7.86 1.82
N ARG A 547 9.07 7.18 0.67
CA ARG A 547 7.92 7.11 -0.25
C ARG A 547 6.73 6.38 0.40
N ASN A 548 6.95 5.24 1.05
CA ASN A 548 5.91 4.52 1.79
C ASN A 548 5.30 5.35 2.92
N TYR A 549 6.12 6.12 3.64
CA TYR A 549 5.64 7.03 4.67
C TYR A 549 4.72 8.10 4.08
N PHE A 550 5.12 8.75 2.99
CA PHE A 550 4.29 9.82 2.42
C PHE A 550 3.02 9.30 1.74
N LYS A 551 3.06 8.17 1.02
CA LYS A 551 1.83 7.51 0.52
C LYS A 551 0.82 7.27 1.64
N SER A 552 1.29 6.85 2.81
CA SER A 552 0.44 6.61 3.96
C SER A 552 0.05 7.85 4.75
N SER A 553 0.71 9.01 4.61
CA SER A 553 0.28 10.22 5.34
C SER A 553 -1.08 10.75 4.89
N LEU A 554 -1.51 10.43 3.67
CA LEU A 554 -2.88 10.64 3.20
C LEU A 554 -3.93 10.05 4.15
N LEU A 555 -3.66 8.88 4.73
CA LEU A 555 -4.55 8.20 5.68
C LEU A 555 -4.57 8.82 7.08
N PHE A 556 -3.67 9.75 7.35
CA PHE A 556 -3.50 10.40 8.66
C PHE A 556 -3.65 11.92 8.58
N SER A 557 -4.27 12.43 7.51
CA SER A 557 -4.65 13.83 7.45
C SER A 557 -5.67 14.14 8.53
N ARG A 558 -5.55 15.33 9.13
CA ARG A 558 -6.51 15.85 10.13
C ARG A 558 -7.24 17.09 9.62
N GLN A 559 -7.26 17.27 8.30
CA GLN A 559 -8.07 18.27 7.60
C GLN A 559 -9.48 17.72 7.26
N LYS A 560 -9.63 16.39 7.18
CA LYS A 560 -10.90 15.70 6.93
C LYS A 560 -11.09 14.53 7.89
N ILE A 561 -12.29 13.95 7.89
CA ILE A 561 -12.58 12.66 8.52
C ILE A 561 -12.60 11.62 7.40
N HIS A 562 -11.79 10.59 7.53
CA HIS A 562 -11.69 9.51 6.55
C HIS A 562 -12.94 8.63 6.55
N GLU A 563 -13.16 7.91 5.46
CA GLU A 563 -14.15 6.84 5.38
C GLU A 563 -13.45 5.49 5.23
N VAL A 564 -13.73 4.56 6.14
CA VAL A 564 -13.26 3.18 6.09
C VAL A 564 -14.46 2.26 5.90
N SER A 565 -14.51 1.55 4.77
CA SER A 565 -15.53 0.56 4.46
C SER A 565 -14.93 -0.84 4.45
N ILE A 566 -15.56 -1.78 5.16
CA ILE A 566 -15.19 -3.19 5.22
C ILE A 566 -16.31 -4.04 4.59
N VAL A 567 -15.96 -5.00 3.74
CA VAL A 567 -16.84 -6.06 3.26
C VAL A 567 -16.33 -7.40 3.80
N ILE A 568 -17.19 -8.11 4.53
CA ILE A 568 -16.86 -9.37 5.21
C ILE A 568 -18.00 -10.37 5.06
N GLN A 569 -17.71 -11.68 5.07
CA GLN A 569 -18.77 -12.68 5.14
C GLN A 569 -19.40 -12.72 6.55
N ASP A 570 -20.72 -12.85 6.63
CA ASP A 570 -21.49 -12.86 7.89
C ASP A 570 -21.01 -13.94 8.86
N ASP A 571 -20.67 -15.14 8.37
CA ASP A 571 -20.16 -16.24 9.17
C ASP A 571 -18.76 -15.94 9.76
N TYR A 572 -17.89 -15.27 9.01
CA TYR A 572 -16.60 -14.79 9.49
C TYR A 572 -16.78 -13.71 10.55
N PHE A 573 -17.63 -12.70 10.30
CA PHE A 573 -17.88 -11.62 11.27
C PHE A 573 -18.50 -12.17 12.56
N PHE A 574 -19.47 -13.07 12.45
CA PHE A 574 -20.10 -13.75 13.58
C PHE A 574 -19.12 -14.61 14.40
N ASP A 575 -18.31 -15.47 13.76
CA ASP A 575 -17.28 -16.25 14.46
C ASP A 575 -16.24 -15.35 15.16
N MET A 576 -15.85 -14.23 14.55
CA MET A 576 -14.96 -13.24 15.16
C MET A 576 -15.56 -12.60 16.43
N ILE A 577 -16.83 -12.19 16.37
CA ILE A 577 -17.55 -11.64 17.53
C ILE A 577 -17.72 -12.69 18.63
N ASN A 578 -17.94 -13.96 18.30
CA ASN A 578 -17.97 -15.03 19.30
C ASN A 578 -16.59 -15.28 19.93
N ARG A 579 -15.52 -15.38 19.12
CA ARG A 579 -14.14 -15.60 19.58
C ARG A 579 -13.55 -14.47 20.43
N LYS A 580 -14.14 -13.27 20.38
CA LYS A 580 -13.89 -12.18 21.33
C LYS A 580 -13.92 -12.65 22.79
N HIS A 581 -14.79 -13.61 23.10
CA HIS A 581 -15.02 -14.16 24.44
C HIS A 581 -14.24 -15.46 24.74
N ASP A 582 -13.43 -15.97 23.80
CA ASP A 582 -12.61 -17.17 24.00
C ASP A 582 -11.49 -16.91 25.03
N ASP A 583 -11.26 -17.79 26.00
CA ASP A 583 -10.17 -17.66 26.97
C ASP A 583 -8.77 -17.75 26.31
N SER A 584 -8.68 -18.36 25.12
CA SER A 584 -7.46 -18.40 24.31
C SER A 584 -7.25 -17.09 23.52
N ARG A 585 -6.20 -16.33 23.89
CA ARG A 585 -5.73 -15.17 23.14
C ARG A 585 -5.29 -15.49 21.71
N GLU A 586 -4.88 -16.72 21.45
CA GLU A 586 -4.50 -17.17 20.10
C GLU A 586 -5.74 -17.26 19.21
N ASN A 587 -6.83 -17.85 19.73
CA ASN A 587 -8.11 -17.94 19.05
C ASN A 587 -8.74 -16.55 18.86
N GLU A 588 -8.73 -15.70 19.88
CA GLU A 588 -9.22 -14.31 19.81
C GLU A 588 -8.55 -13.52 18.66
N ARG A 589 -7.27 -13.78 18.38
CA ARG A 589 -6.42 -12.90 17.55
C ARG A 589 -6.15 -13.41 16.13
N ARG A 590 -6.93 -14.39 15.64
CA ARG A 590 -6.87 -14.84 14.23
C ARG A 590 -7.40 -13.76 13.29
N TYR A 591 -6.70 -13.54 12.18
CA TYR A 591 -7.14 -12.63 11.11
C TYR A 591 -8.02 -13.38 10.11
N MET A 592 -9.11 -12.74 9.69
CA MET A 592 -10.07 -13.25 8.72
C MET A 592 -10.01 -12.42 7.43
N PRO A 593 -10.37 -12.97 6.27
CA PRO A 593 -10.32 -12.24 5.01
C PRO A 593 -11.46 -11.21 4.93
N VAL A 594 -11.11 -9.97 4.58
CA VAL A 594 -12.05 -8.92 4.20
C VAL A 594 -11.56 -8.17 2.98
N ASP A 595 -12.49 -7.53 2.27
CA ASP A 595 -12.14 -6.48 1.33
C ASP A 595 -12.32 -5.13 2.03
N ILE A 596 -11.37 -4.22 1.86
CA ILE A 596 -11.35 -2.90 2.50
C ILE A 596 -11.26 -1.79 1.46
N SER A 597 -11.95 -0.68 1.73
CA SER A 597 -11.71 0.60 1.10
C SER A 597 -11.46 1.68 2.16
N ILE A 598 -10.44 2.51 1.98
CA ILE A 598 -10.20 3.72 2.78
C ILE A 598 -10.11 4.91 1.83
N ASP A 599 -11.02 5.88 1.96
CA ASP A 599 -11.13 7.04 1.05
C ASP A 599 -11.13 6.67 -0.45
N GLY A 600 -11.63 5.49 -0.82
CA GLY A 600 -11.64 4.99 -2.20
C GLY A 600 -10.42 4.16 -2.64
N TYR A 601 -9.32 4.17 -1.87
CA TYR A 601 -8.23 3.20 -2.03
C TYR A 601 -8.70 1.84 -1.56
N SER A 602 -8.75 0.83 -2.45
CA SER A 602 -9.24 -0.50 -2.09
C SER A 602 -8.15 -1.57 -2.09
N MET A 603 -8.37 -2.63 -1.31
CA MET A 603 -7.55 -3.84 -1.29
C MET A 603 -8.39 -5.04 -0.86
N ASP A 604 -8.24 -6.14 -1.59
CA ASP A 604 -8.92 -7.41 -1.33
C ASP A 604 -8.19 -8.26 -0.27
N ASN A 605 -8.81 -9.32 0.23
CA ASN A 605 -8.15 -10.38 1.00
C ASN A 605 -7.26 -9.87 2.17
N THR A 606 -7.65 -8.77 2.80
CA THR A 606 -6.93 -8.15 3.92
C THR A 606 -7.23 -8.92 5.20
N GLY A 607 -6.22 -9.15 6.04
CA GLY A 607 -6.43 -9.73 7.36
C GLY A 607 -7.10 -8.74 8.31
N PHE A 608 -8.30 -9.06 8.79
CA PHE A 608 -9.06 -8.25 9.75
C PHE A 608 -9.33 -9.03 11.02
N ARG A 609 -9.26 -8.36 12.17
CA ARG A 609 -9.63 -8.94 13.47
C ARG A 609 -10.00 -7.90 14.51
N ILE A 610 -10.71 -8.33 15.54
CA ILE A 610 -10.91 -7.60 16.80
C ILE A 610 -9.57 -7.41 17.53
N ARG A 611 -9.38 -6.28 18.21
CA ARG A 611 -8.15 -5.86 18.88
C ARG A 611 -8.42 -5.29 20.28
N GLY A 612 -7.86 -5.92 21.31
CA GLY A 612 -7.61 -5.27 22.59
C GLY A 612 -8.14 -6.07 23.78
N ASN A 613 -7.49 -5.93 24.93
CA ASN A 613 -7.81 -6.72 26.11
C ASN A 613 -9.20 -6.37 26.68
N TYR A 614 -9.60 -5.10 26.60
CA TYR A 614 -10.86 -4.58 27.13
C TYR A 614 -12.05 -4.62 26.16
N ASN A 615 -11.88 -4.99 24.88
CA ASN A 615 -13.01 -5.10 23.95
C ASN A 615 -14.11 -6.03 24.47
N ARG A 616 -13.76 -7.06 25.25
CA ARG A 616 -14.71 -7.97 25.94
C ARG A 616 -15.73 -7.25 26.84
N LEU A 617 -15.47 -5.99 27.20
CA LEU A 617 -16.32 -5.15 28.05
C LEU A 617 -17.13 -4.12 27.23
N TYR A 618 -17.03 -4.07 25.91
CA TYR A 618 -17.63 -3.01 25.10
C TYR A 618 -18.32 -3.54 23.84
N ARG A 619 -19.44 -2.89 23.46
CA ARG A 619 -20.22 -3.26 22.27
C ARG A 619 -19.68 -2.67 20.95
N LYS A 620 -18.74 -1.73 21.05
CA LYS A 620 -18.05 -1.09 19.93
C LYS A 620 -16.59 -1.56 19.93
N ASP A 621 -16.25 -2.45 19.02
CA ASP A 621 -14.97 -3.14 18.97
C ASP A 621 -13.89 -2.32 18.27
N SER A 622 -12.72 -2.18 18.90
CA SER A 622 -11.51 -1.80 18.16
C SER A 622 -11.05 -2.96 17.26
N PHE A 623 -10.56 -2.66 16.06
CA PHE A 623 -10.07 -3.63 15.08
C PHE A 623 -8.60 -3.42 14.71
N LYS A 624 -8.02 -4.45 14.09
CA LYS A 624 -6.70 -4.42 13.48
C LYS A 624 -6.72 -5.02 12.07
N LEU A 625 -6.10 -4.31 11.15
CA LEU A 625 -5.86 -4.68 9.77
C LEU A 625 -4.41 -5.15 9.60
N LYS A 626 -4.19 -6.19 8.80
CA LYS A 626 -2.88 -6.71 8.38
C LYS A 626 -2.96 -7.05 6.89
N PHE A 627 -2.37 -6.18 6.07
CA PHE A 627 -2.36 -6.30 4.61
C PHE A 627 -1.40 -7.40 4.14
N SER A 628 -0.35 -7.67 4.93
CA SER A 628 0.64 -8.71 4.69
C SER A 628 0.35 -10.00 5.48
N GLU A 629 -0.90 -10.47 5.51
CA GLU A 629 -1.27 -11.76 6.12
C GLU A 629 -1.41 -12.84 5.06
N THR A 630 -0.57 -13.87 5.12
CA THR A 630 -0.50 -14.96 4.14
C THR A 630 -1.37 -16.15 4.50
N GLU A 631 -1.89 -16.21 5.72
CA GLU A 631 -2.79 -17.27 6.19
C GLU A 631 -4.00 -16.63 6.88
N LEU A 632 -5.13 -16.62 6.17
CA LEU A 632 -6.39 -16.02 6.63
C LEU A 632 -7.31 -17.12 7.15
N TYR A 633 -7.74 -17.01 8.40
CA TYR A 633 -8.66 -17.97 9.02
C TYR A 633 -10.08 -17.79 8.46
N CYS A 634 -10.74 -18.90 8.16
CA CYS A 634 -12.06 -18.96 7.51
C CYS A 634 -13.07 -19.77 8.35
N GLY A 635 -12.91 -19.79 9.67
CA GLY A 635 -13.78 -20.53 10.58
C GLY A 635 -13.43 -22.02 10.67
N LYS A 636 -14.45 -22.86 10.93
CA LYS A 636 -14.31 -24.31 11.09
C LYS A 636 -15.25 -25.08 10.16
N THR A 637 -14.86 -26.29 9.80
CA THR A 637 -15.76 -27.25 9.14
C THR A 637 -16.79 -27.83 10.12
N TYR A 638 -17.77 -28.54 9.60
CA TYR A 638 -18.74 -29.31 10.40
C TYR A 638 -18.10 -30.46 11.22
N LEU A 639 -16.81 -30.76 11.00
CA LEU A 639 -16.00 -31.70 11.78
C LEU A 639 -15.13 -31.00 12.83
N GLU A 640 -15.34 -29.70 13.05
CA GLU A 640 -14.54 -28.81 13.92
C GLU A 640 -13.08 -28.59 13.46
N GLU A 641 -12.73 -29.02 12.24
CA GLU A 641 -11.42 -28.78 11.64
C GLU A 641 -11.27 -27.31 11.24
N GLU A 642 -10.10 -26.71 11.49
CA GLU A 642 -9.84 -25.31 11.18
C GLU A 642 -9.60 -25.09 9.69
N LEU A 643 -10.24 -24.06 9.12
CA LEU A 643 -10.08 -23.70 7.72
C LEU A 643 -9.21 -22.44 7.58
N TYR A 644 -8.21 -22.50 6.71
CA TYR A 644 -7.36 -21.36 6.35
C TYR A 644 -7.29 -21.18 4.84
N LYS A 645 -7.34 -19.93 4.39
CA LYS A 645 -7.06 -19.49 3.02
C LYS A 645 -5.60 -19.05 2.95
N SER A 646 -4.78 -19.82 2.25
CA SER A 646 -3.39 -19.45 1.95
C SER A 646 -3.36 -18.40 0.84
N MET A 647 -2.67 -17.29 1.10
CA MET A 647 -2.52 -16.14 0.21
C MET A 647 -1.03 -15.74 0.12
N PRO A 648 -0.15 -16.53 -0.54
CA PRO A 648 1.27 -16.21 -0.65
C PRO A 648 1.54 -14.84 -1.29
N GLU A 649 0.64 -14.36 -2.15
CA GLU A 649 0.67 -13.03 -2.76
C GLU A 649 0.49 -11.87 -1.77
N ASN A 650 0.08 -12.16 -0.53
CA ASN A 650 0.08 -11.19 0.56
C ASN A 650 1.47 -11.08 1.23
N GLU A 651 2.45 -11.89 0.87
CA GLU A 651 3.82 -11.76 1.41
C GLU A 651 4.37 -10.36 1.11
N ASP A 652 4.75 -9.67 2.19
CA ASP A 652 5.15 -8.25 2.18
C ASP A 652 4.21 -7.26 1.46
N ARG A 653 2.94 -7.60 1.19
CA ARG A 653 1.94 -6.67 0.64
C ARG A 653 1.75 -5.43 1.54
N ARG A 654 1.56 -4.25 0.93
CA ARG A 654 1.43 -2.96 1.60
C ARG A 654 0.20 -2.19 1.13
N PHE A 655 -0.56 -1.60 2.05
CA PHE A 655 -1.60 -0.62 1.71
C PHE A 655 -1.03 0.79 1.91
N LEU A 656 -0.85 1.53 0.81
CA LEU A 656 -0.17 2.84 0.79
C LEU A 656 1.17 2.86 1.56
N GLY A 657 1.93 1.76 1.51
CA GLY A 657 3.21 1.61 2.21
C GLY A 657 3.15 1.01 3.61
N LEU A 658 1.95 0.84 4.20
CA LEU A 658 1.77 0.23 5.53
C LEU A 658 1.54 -1.28 5.46
N ARG A 659 2.06 -2.01 6.45
CA ARG A 659 1.77 -3.44 6.66
C ARG A 659 0.46 -3.68 7.40
N ARG A 660 0.09 -2.73 8.26
CA ARG A 660 -0.95 -2.85 9.29
C ARG A 660 -1.52 -1.47 9.60
N LEU A 661 -2.78 -1.45 10.00
CA LEU A 661 -3.50 -0.30 10.54
C LEU A 661 -4.34 -0.76 11.73
N ASN A 662 -4.65 0.15 12.66
CA ASN A 662 -5.58 -0.12 13.75
C ASN A 662 -6.76 0.87 13.65
N LEU A 663 -7.97 0.38 13.91
CA LEU A 663 -9.19 1.18 14.03
C LEU A 663 -9.62 1.13 15.49
N ARG A 664 -9.47 2.22 16.24
CA ARG A 664 -9.69 2.21 17.68
C ARG A 664 -11.02 2.85 18.03
N ALA A 665 -11.83 2.10 18.79
CA ALA A 665 -13.10 2.58 19.31
C ALA A 665 -12.93 3.57 20.47
N ALA A 666 -11.73 3.58 21.11
CA ALA A 666 -11.32 4.30 22.31
C ALA A 666 -12.49 4.52 23.30
N PRO A 667 -13.02 3.43 23.90
CA PRO A 667 -14.34 3.39 24.54
C PRO A 667 -14.49 4.30 25.77
N VAL A 668 -13.40 4.87 26.28
CA VAL A 668 -13.35 5.81 27.41
C VAL A 668 -13.18 7.27 26.98
N ASP A 669 -12.77 7.52 25.74
CA ASP A 669 -12.58 8.84 25.14
C ASP A 669 -13.78 9.17 24.24
N PHE A 670 -14.78 9.84 24.81
CA PHE A 670 -16.05 10.12 24.12
C PHE A 670 -15.90 11.04 22.90
N SER A 671 -14.84 11.85 22.85
CA SER A 671 -14.55 12.73 21.71
C SER A 671 -13.55 12.13 20.73
N LEU A 672 -12.80 11.10 21.12
CA LEU A 672 -11.64 10.59 20.37
C LEU A 672 -10.56 11.67 20.18
N MET A 673 -10.41 12.61 21.11
CA MET A 673 -9.42 13.70 21.02
C MET A 673 -8.12 13.41 21.77
N ASN A 674 -8.17 12.59 22.83
CA ASN A 674 -7.06 12.45 23.78
C ASN A 674 -5.79 11.91 23.14
N GLU A 675 -5.91 10.84 22.36
CA GLU A 675 -4.76 10.25 21.66
C GLU A 675 -4.21 11.21 20.58
N VAL A 676 -5.07 11.98 19.91
CA VAL A 676 -4.68 12.93 18.85
C VAL A 676 -3.95 14.15 19.39
N ALA A 677 -4.48 14.75 20.46
CA ALA A 677 -3.84 15.87 21.14
C ALA A 677 -2.59 15.43 21.92
N GLY A 678 -2.55 14.18 22.40
CA GLY A 678 -1.39 13.57 23.06
C GLY A 678 -0.19 13.41 22.12
N TYR A 679 -0.39 12.85 20.92
CA TYR A 679 0.71 12.70 19.96
C TYR A 679 1.22 14.04 19.41
N GLU A 680 0.41 15.10 19.36
CA GLU A 680 0.91 16.45 19.04
C GLU A 680 1.93 16.99 20.05
N ILE A 681 1.89 16.56 21.31
CA ILE A 681 2.89 16.97 22.31
C ILE A 681 4.24 16.30 22.01
N PHE A 682 4.24 15.04 21.56
CA PHE A 682 5.44 14.38 21.04
C PHE A 682 5.92 15.07 19.74
N LYS A 683 5.00 15.49 18.85
CA LYS A 683 5.32 16.25 17.64
C LYS A 683 6.01 17.59 17.95
N ILE A 684 5.56 18.33 18.96
CA ILE A 684 6.18 19.60 19.40
C ILE A 684 7.64 19.40 19.83
N LEU A 685 7.99 18.21 20.32
CA LEU A 685 9.35 17.82 20.67
C LEU A 685 10.12 17.14 19.53
N GLU A 686 9.54 17.04 18.33
CA GLU A 686 10.11 16.32 17.17
C GLU A 686 10.47 14.88 17.54
N TYR A 687 9.59 14.22 18.31
CA TYR A 687 9.81 12.87 18.82
C TYR A 687 8.97 11.84 18.06
N PRO A 688 9.52 10.69 17.64
CA PRO A 688 8.75 9.66 16.93
C PRO A 688 7.52 9.20 17.70
N HIS A 689 6.37 9.30 17.05
CA HIS A 689 5.07 8.86 17.55
C HIS A 689 4.27 8.25 16.39
N PRO A 690 3.37 7.29 16.63
CA PRO A 690 2.49 6.78 15.58
C PRO A 690 1.57 7.92 15.08
N ARG A 691 1.24 7.88 13.79
CA ARG A 691 0.27 8.82 13.20
C ARG A 691 -1.17 8.41 13.53
N VAL A 692 -2.04 9.41 13.66
CA VAL A 692 -3.47 9.24 13.97
C VAL A 692 -4.35 10.26 13.26
N SER A 693 -5.52 9.81 12.84
CA SER A 693 -6.63 10.60 12.29
C SER A 693 -7.98 9.99 12.72
N TRP A 694 -9.09 10.59 12.29
CA TRP A 694 -10.43 10.06 12.53
C TRP A 694 -11.00 9.39 11.28
N ALA A 695 -11.70 8.27 11.46
CA ALA A 695 -12.38 7.55 10.39
C ALA A 695 -13.81 7.14 10.77
N LYS A 696 -14.76 7.37 9.87
CA LYS A 696 -16.09 6.74 9.92
C LYS A 696 -15.95 5.28 9.48
N LEU A 697 -16.32 4.34 10.34
CA LEU A 697 -16.31 2.91 9.97
C LEU A 697 -17.68 2.50 9.44
N TYR A 698 -17.66 1.82 8.30
CA TYR A 698 -18.80 1.13 7.71
C TYR A 698 -18.49 -0.36 7.53
N ILE A 699 -19.46 -1.22 7.80
CA ILE A 699 -19.36 -2.67 7.55
C ILE A 699 -20.54 -3.10 6.67
N THR A 700 -20.24 -3.85 5.61
CA THR A 700 -21.20 -4.57 4.78
C THR A 700 -20.96 -6.07 4.98
N GLU A 701 -22.02 -6.84 5.21
CA GLU A 701 -21.92 -8.28 5.44
C GLU A 701 -22.53 -9.04 4.26
N THR A 702 -21.80 -10.05 3.76
CA THR A 702 -22.18 -10.86 2.59
C THR A 702 -22.32 -12.34 2.92
N ASP A 703 -23.07 -13.08 2.11
CA ASP A 703 -23.05 -14.54 2.14
C ASP A 703 -21.78 -15.10 1.49
N GLY A 704 -21.55 -16.41 1.61
CA GLY A 704 -20.42 -17.10 0.96
C GLY A 704 -20.43 -17.11 -0.58
N LYS A 705 -21.38 -16.41 -1.22
CA LYS A 705 -21.44 -16.16 -2.67
C LYS A 705 -21.26 -14.68 -3.02
N GLY A 706 -21.05 -13.80 -2.02
CA GLY A 706 -20.90 -12.36 -2.18
C GLY A 706 -22.21 -11.57 -2.24
N ASN A 707 -23.37 -12.18 -1.99
CA ASN A 707 -24.64 -11.45 -1.93
C ASN A 707 -24.72 -10.66 -0.62
N ILE A 708 -25.07 -9.38 -0.67
CA ILE A 708 -25.26 -8.54 0.52
C ILE A 708 -26.43 -9.07 1.36
N ILE A 709 -26.16 -9.40 2.63
CA ILE A 709 -27.16 -9.79 3.65
C ILE A 709 -27.36 -8.70 4.70
N ARG A 710 -26.33 -7.91 5.03
CA ARG A 710 -26.49 -6.62 5.71
C ARG A 710 -25.78 -5.53 4.88
N PRO A 711 -26.51 -4.49 4.42
CA PRO A 711 -25.92 -3.41 3.62
C PRO A 711 -24.95 -2.57 4.47
N LYS A 712 -24.24 -1.65 3.83
CA LYS A 712 -23.26 -0.74 4.43
C LYS A 712 -23.80 -0.02 5.68
N GLU A 713 -23.50 -0.55 6.87
CA GLU A 713 -23.93 -0.02 8.17
C GLU A 713 -22.84 0.85 8.80
N TYR A 714 -23.19 2.06 9.21
CA TYR A 714 -22.31 2.92 10.00
C TYR A 714 -22.12 2.38 11.42
N LYS A 715 -20.86 2.16 11.82
CA LYS A 715 -20.45 1.62 13.12
C LYS A 715 -19.83 2.68 14.06
N GLY A 716 -19.89 3.96 13.67
CA GLY A 716 -19.43 5.10 14.45
C GLY A 716 -18.09 5.69 13.99
N LEU A 717 -17.63 6.72 14.68
CA LEU A 717 -16.29 7.29 14.51
C LEU A 717 -15.25 6.44 15.24
N TYR A 718 -14.07 6.28 14.65
CA TYR A 718 -12.92 5.56 15.17
C TYR A 718 -11.65 6.40 15.00
N LEU A 719 -10.63 6.11 15.79
CA LEU A 719 -9.26 6.57 15.51
C LEU A 719 -8.61 5.62 14.50
N LEU A 720 -8.19 6.15 13.36
CA LEU A 720 -7.34 5.45 12.41
C LEU A 720 -5.88 5.68 12.82
N THR A 721 -5.21 4.62 13.28
CA THR A 721 -3.88 4.69 13.92
C THR A 721 -2.86 3.80 13.22
N GLU A 722 -1.67 4.35 13.01
CA GLU A 722 -0.49 3.63 12.54
C GLU A 722 -0.10 2.51 13.51
N ASP A 723 0.49 1.42 13.03
CA ASP A 723 1.00 0.35 13.90
C ASP A 723 2.51 0.51 14.12
N ILE A 724 2.97 0.47 15.37
CA ILE A 724 4.41 0.45 15.66
C ILE A 724 4.97 -0.95 15.34
N ASP A 725 5.53 -1.07 14.14
CA ASP A 725 6.27 -2.24 13.65
C ASP A 725 7.50 -1.85 12.81
N LYS A 726 8.12 -2.79 12.06
CA LYS A 726 9.30 -2.51 11.24
C LYS A 726 9.07 -1.41 10.21
N THR A 727 7.85 -1.20 9.69
CA THR A 727 7.55 -0.07 8.80
C THR A 727 7.63 1.25 9.57
N PHE A 728 7.07 1.33 10.77
CA PHE A 728 7.21 2.53 11.62
C PHE A 728 8.69 2.84 11.89
N ILE A 729 9.48 1.83 12.28
CA ILE A 729 10.92 1.99 12.54
C ILE A 729 11.66 2.45 11.28
N ASN A 730 11.45 1.80 10.12
CA ASN A 730 12.04 2.22 8.84
C ASN A 730 11.71 3.68 8.48
N ASN A 731 10.54 4.16 8.88
CA ASN A 731 10.08 5.51 8.55
C ASN A 731 10.67 6.59 9.48
N ASN A 732 10.99 6.25 10.73
CA ASN A 732 11.36 7.22 11.77
C ASN A 732 12.84 7.17 12.19
N PHE A 733 13.54 6.05 11.97
CA PHE A 733 14.92 5.82 12.43
C PHE A 733 15.86 5.53 11.26
N LYS A 734 17.04 6.19 11.25
CA LYS A 734 18.07 5.97 10.22
C LYS A 734 18.61 4.53 10.22
N ASN A 735 18.78 3.94 11.41
CA ASN A 735 19.16 2.53 11.58
C ASN A 735 17.94 1.72 12.06
N PRO A 736 17.29 0.92 11.20
CA PRO A 736 16.09 0.18 11.58
C PRO A 736 16.37 -1.24 12.11
N GLU A 737 17.62 -1.69 12.18
CA GLU A 737 17.98 -3.09 12.45
C GLU A 737 17.85 -3.52 13.92
N GLY A 738 17.52 -2.58 14.79
CA GLY A 738 17.30 -2.80 16.22
C GLY A 738 16.14 -3.71 16.59
N ASN A 739 16.17 -4.18 17.83
CA ASN A 739 15.06 -4.90 18.44
C ASN A 739 13.96 -3.92 18.88
N LEU A 740 12.72 -4.25 18.54
CA LEU A 740 11.51 -3.55 18.96
C LEU A 740 10.70 -4.44 19.89
N TYR A 741 10.50 -4.03 21.14
CA TYR A 741 9.69 -4.73 22.12
C TYR A 741 8.40 -3.97 22.40
N LYS A 742 7.29 -4.68 22.61
CA LYS A 742 6.03 -4.11 23.11
C LYS A 742 5.82 -4.51 24.59
N SER A 743 5.47 -3.56 25.46
CA SER A 743 4.94 -3.88 26.81
C SER A 743 3.57 -4.56 26.70
N THR A 744 3.37 -5.70 27.35
CA THR A 744 2.13 -6.50 27.21
C THR A 744 1.23 -6.55 28.43
N GLU A 745 1.71 -6.06 29.58
CA GLU A 745 1.06 -6.04 30.90
C GLU A 745 1.80 -5.05 31.82
N ILE A 746 1.13 -4.61 32.90
CA ILE A 746 1.64 -3.73 33.98
C ILE A 746 2.87 -4.26 34.76
N THR A 747 3.34 -5.46 34.43
CA THR A 747 4.59 -6.05 34.91
C THR A 747 5.81 -5.59 34.11
N ALA A 748 5.63 -4.83 33.01
CA ALA A 748 6.68 -4.28 32.17
C ALA A 748 7.41 -3.06 32.81
N ASN A 749 7.74 -3.16 34.09
CA ASN A 749 8.18 -2.04 34.92
C ASN A 749 9.69 -1.73 34.87
N LEU A 750 10.45 -2.45 34.05
CA LEU A 750 11.93 -2.42 33.94
C LEU A 750 12.69 -2.73 35.25
N ALA A 751 12.05 -3.33 36.25
CA ALA A 751 12.74 -3.91 37.39
C ALA A 751 13.67 -5.05 36.94
N TYR A 752 14.74 -5.28 37.71
CA TYR A 752 15.63 -6.42 37.47
C TYR A 752 14.85 -7.73 37.49
N GLN A 753 14.86 -8.43 36.36
CA GLN A 753 14.26 -9.74 36.20
C GLN A 753 15.20 -10.62 35.36
N ALA A 754 15.55 -11.78 35.88
CA ALA A 754 16.40 -12.72 35.16
C ALA A 754 15.60 -13.42 34.04
N ASN A 755 16.27 -13.72 32.91
CA ASN A 755 15.70 -14.48 31.80
C ASN A 755 14.44 -13.80 31.20
N LEU A 756 14.61 -12.56 30.73
CA LEU A 756 13.51 -11.73 30.21
C LEU A 756 12.74 -12.39 29.06
N LYS A 757 13.45 -13.17 28.24
CA LYS A 757 12.89 -13.99 27.16
C LYS A 757 11.80 -14.97 27.61
N ASN A 758 11.87 -15.44 28.86
CA ASN A 758 10.87 -16.32 29.47
C ASN A 758 10.08 -15.63 30.61
N TYR A 759 10.14 -14.30 30.72
CA TYR A 759 9.29 -13.57 31.64
C TYR A 759 7.90 -13.40 31.01
N LEU A 760 6.94 -14.21 31.49
CA LEU A 760 5.60 -14.29 30.93
C LEU A 760 4.54 -13.57 31.77
N THR A 761 3.54 -13.02 31.08
CA THR A 761 2.25 -12.58 31.62
C THR A 761 1.43 -13.78 32.11
N TYR A 762 0.34 -13.52 32.85
CA TYR A 762 -0.56 -14.60 33.28
C TYR A 762 -1.19 -15.37 32.11
N ASP A 763 -1.37 -14.71 30.96
CA ASP A 763 -1.89 -15.30 29.71
C ASP A 763 -0.79 -15.83 28.77
N GLY A 764 0.43 -16.06 29.28
CA GLY A 764 1.51 -16.79 28.61
C GLY A 764 2.25 -16.01 27.51
N ARG A 765 1.95 -14.73 27.32
CA ARG A 765 2.72 -13.82 26.43
C ARG A 765 3.99 -13.38 27.14
N ARG A 766 5.03 -12.98 26.41
CA ARG A 766 6.18 -12.30 27.05
C ARG A 766 5.78 -10.90 27.50
N VAL A 767 6.24 -10.50 28.69
CA VAL A 767 6.03 -9.15 29.26
C VAL A 767 6.58 -8.07 28.32
N TYR A 768 7.74 -8.36 27.71
CA TYR A 768 8.31 -7.61 26.59
C TYR A 768 8.22 -8.47 25.32
N GLU A 769 7.16 -8.27 24.53
CA GLU A 769 6.93 -9.04 23.29
C GLU A 769 7.82 -8.49 22.17
N LEU A 770 8.79 -9.28 21.69
CA LEU A 770 9.65 -8.93 20.55
C LEU A 770 8.83 -8.87 19.24
N ARG A 771 9.00 -7.77 18.49
CA ARG A 771 8.20 -7.38 17.32
C ARG A 771 8.99 -7.41 16.01
N THR A 772 10.27 -7.02 16.04
CA THR A 772 11.28 -7.22 14.96
C THR A 772 12.14 -8.44 15.26
N ASN A 773 13.08 -8.83 14.37
CA ASN A 773 14.15 -9.81 14.63
C ASN A 773 13.71 -11.15 15.29
N LYS A 774 12.47 -11.58 15.00
CA LYS A 774 11.81 -12.71 15.68
C LYS A 774 12.45 -14.07 15.43
N MET A 775 13.27 -14.20 14.39
CA MET A 775 14.01 -15.44 14.09
C MET A 775 15.28 -15.57 14.95
N GLN A 776 15.94 -14.44 15.21
CA GLN A 776 17.08 -14.36 16.12
C GLN A 776 16.62 -14.57 17.57
N ASP A 777 15.47 -13.96 17.92
CA ASP A 777 14.81 -14.11 19.23
C ASP A 777 15.74 -13.78 20.41
N ASP A 778 16.62 -12.79 20.20
CA ASP A 778 17.60 -12.31 21.18
C ASP A 778 17.02 -11.17 22.05
N TYR A 779 17.42 -11.17 23.30
CA TYR A 779 17.02 -10.24 24.37
C TYR A 779 18.25 -9.67 25.10
N SER A 780 19.47 -9.97 24.64
CA SER A 780 20.73 -9.59 25.29
C SER A 780 20.90 -8.07 25.47
N ASP A 781 20.39 -7.28 24.52
CA ASP A 781 20.31 -5.83 24.58
C ASP A 781 19.34 -5.35 25.69
N LEU A 782 18.14 -5.91 25.76
CA LEU A 782 17.17 -5.58 26.81
C LEU A 782 17.66 -6.01 28.21
N GLU A 783 18.34 -7.16 28.30
CA GLU A 783 18.99 -7.61 29.53
C GLU A 783 20.11 -6.64 29.94
N ASN A 784 20.94 -6.18 29.01
CA ASN A 784 21.96 -5.15 29.27
C ASN A 784 21.38 -3.80 29.71
N PHE A 785 20.26 -3.37 29.11
CA PHE A 785 19.57 -2.14 29.49
C PHE A 785 18.97 -2.22 30.90
N ILE A 786 18.25 -3.30 31.22
CA ILE A 786 17.70 -3.53 32.56
C ILE A 786 18.82 -3.70 33.60
N ASN A 787 19.94 -4.33 33.26
CA ASN A 787 21.14 -4.41 34.11
C ASN A 787 21.73 -3.02 34.40
N ALA A 788 21.86 -2.15 33.39
CA ALA A 788 22.33 -0.78 33.60
C ALA A 788 21.39 0.01 34.52
N ILE A 789 20.08 -0.02 34.24
CA ILE A 789 19.06 0.65 35.04
C ILE A 789 19.12 0.23 36.52
N ASN A 790 19.21 -1.07 36.79
CA ASN A 790 19.02 -1.58 38.16
C ASN A 790 20.33 -1.76 38.94
N LEU A 791 21.47 -1.96 38.26
CA LEU A 791 22.73 -2.40 38.89
C LEU A 791 23.96 -1.60 38.48
N ASN A 792 23.92 -0.82 37.39
CA ASN A 792 25.07 -0.09 36.86
C ASN A 792 24.63 1.20 36.14
N TRP A 793 24.09 2.16 36.90
CA TRP A 793 23.55 3.40 36.34
C TRP A 793 24.59 4.19 35.54
N SER A 794 25.87 4.14 35.94
CA SER A 794 26.99 4.76 35.22
C SER A 794 27.18 4.26 33.78
N ASN A 795 26.51 3.18 33.37
CA ASN A 795 26.53 2.67 31.99
C ASN A 795 25.32 3.12 31.16
N ILE A 796 24.37 3.90 31.72
CA ILE A 796 23.09 4.22 31.05
C ILE A 796 23.27 4.86 29.67
N GLN A 797 24.23 5.78 29.51
CA GLN A 797 24.52 6.47 28.25
C GLN A 797 25.06 5.56 27.14
N ASN A 798 25.59 4.38 27.48
CA ASN A 798 26.05 3.39 26.50
C ASN A 798 24.93 2.46 26.02
N VAL A 799 23.77 2.48 26.69
CA VAL A 799 22.64 1.57 26.41
C VAL A 799 21.31 2.30 26.20
N ALA A 800 21.27 3.63 26.32
CA ALA A 800 20.10 4.46 26.07
C ALA A 800 20.47 5.92 25.79
N ASN A 801 19.64 6.60 24.99
CA ASN A 801 19.82 8.01 24.67
C ASN A 801 19.07 8.91 25.67
N MET A 802 19.81 9.52 26.59
CA MET A 802 19.27 10.36 27.68
C MET A 802 18.45 11.56 27.18
N THR A 803 18.84 12.18 26.05
CA THR A 803 18.12 13.31 25.45
C THR A 803 16.78 12.86 24.85
N LEU A 804 16.73 11.66 24.27
CA LEU A 804 15.48 11.10 23.74
C LEU A 804 14.55 10.63 24.86
N LEU A 805 15.10 10.01 25.91
CA LEU A 805 14.35 9.72 27.14
C LEU A 805 13.77 11.00 27.74
N SER A 806 14.53 12.11 27.80
CA SER A 806 14.04 13.37 28.35
C SER A 806 12.88 13.96 27.55
N LYS A 807 12.90 13.85 26.21
CA LYS A 807 11.77 14.23 25.36
C LYS A 807 10.54 13.35 25.63
N TYR A 808 10.70 12.03 25.63
CA TYR A 808 9.59 11.09 25.87
C TYR A 808 8.91 11.35 27.22
N PHE A 809 9.70 11.44 28.28
CA PHE A 809 9.16 11.65 29.63
C PHE A 809 8.58 13.04 29.83
N ALA A 810 9.12 14.08 29.20
CA ALA A 810 8.52 15.42 29.25
C ALA A 810 7.13 15.43 28.60
N ALA A 811 6.95 14.76 27.46
CA ALA A 811 5.65 14.65 26.81
C ALA A 811 4.64 13.82 27.63
N SER A 812 5.05 12.67 28.20
CA SER A 812 4.23 11.84 29.10
C SER A 812 3.80 12.62 30.36
N ASN A 813 4.75 13.26 31.05
CA ASN A 813 4.48 14.05 32.25
C ASN A 813 3.73 15.36 31.96
N PHE A 814 3.87 15.95 30.78
CA PHE A 814 3.07 17.13 30.43
C PHE A 814 1.60 16.74 30.28
N GLN A 815 1.28 15.74 29.45
CA GLN A 815 -0.10 15.36 29.17
C GLN A 815 -0.82 14.66 30.33
N GLY A 816 -0.09 14.18 31.35
CA GLY A 816 -0.69 13.43 32.45
C GLY A 816 -1.29 12.10 32.01
N ASN A 817 -0.54 11.36 31.19
CA ASN A 817 -0.90 9.98 30.87
C ASN A 817 -0.57 9.09 32.07
N TRP A 818 -1.56 8.29 32.52
CA TRP A 818 -1.39 7.40 33.66
C TRP A 818 -1.37 5.90 33.31
N ASP A 819 -1.56 5.55 32.03
CA ASP A 819 -1.41 4.18 31.53
C ASP A 819 -0.13 4.04 30.68
N ASP A 820 0.98 4.68 31.14
CA ASP A 820 2.34 4.55 30.61
C ASP A 820 3.43 4.31 31.68
N TYR A 821 4.69 4.13 31.24
CA TYR A 821 5.84 3.84 32.10
C TYR A 821 5.95 4.70 33.37
N VAL A 822 5.62 5.99 33.31
CA VAL A 822 5.74 6.90 34.47
C VAL A 822 4.77 6.50 35.59
N PHE A 823 3.62 5.94 35.24
CA PHE A 823 2.56 5.57 36.16
C PHE A 823 2.32 4.05 36.09
N LEU A 824 1.29 3.54 35.41
CA LEU A 824 1.10 2.09 35.20
C LEU A 824 1.94 1.60 34.01
N PRO A 825 2.97 0.76 34.21
CA PRO A 825 4.06 0.64 33.25
C PRO A 825 3.65 -0.30 32.12
N HIS A 826 2.96 0.29 31.17
CA HIS A 826 2.15 -0.36 30.16
C HIS A 826 2.04 0.56 28.93
N ASN A 827 1.42 0.10 27.84
CA ASN A 827 1.26 0.85 26.59
C ASN A 827 2.49 1.65 26.08
N PHE A 828 3.70 1.08 26.18
CA PHE A 828 4.86 1.62 25.49
C PHE A 828 5.55 0.55 24.66
N PHE A 829 6.36 1.00 23.71
CA PHE A 829 7.33 0.17 23.03
C PHE A 829 8.73 0.60 23.44
N LEU A 830 9.67 -0.33 23.38
CA LEU A 830 11.10 -0.08 23.52
C LEU A 830 11.75 -0.36 22.18
N TYR A 831 12.47 0.61 21.63
CA TYR A 831 13.32 0.39 20.46
C TYR A 831 14.78 0.48 20.87
N SER A 832 15.55 -0.53 20.50
CA SER A 832 16.98 -0.70 20.78
C SER A 832 17.77 -0.35 19.53
N ASP A 833 18.10 0.94 19.34
CA ASP A 833 18.85 1.37 18.17
C ASP A 833 20.33 0.90 18.29
N PRO A 834 20.90 0.22 17.27
CA PRO A 834 22.27 -0.27 17.35
C PRO A 834 23.34 0.82 17.50
N ASN A 835 23.01 2.09 17.22
CA ASN A 835 23.94 3.22 17.29
C ASN A 835 23.96 3.92 18.66
N PHE A 836 22.80 4.04 19.33
CA PHE A 836 22.64 4.84 20.56
C PHE A 836 21.83 4.15 21.67
N GLY A 837 21.40 2.90 21.47
CA GLY A 837 20.68 2.11 22.46
C GLY A 837 19.19 2.43 22.57
N PHE A 838 18.63 2.20 23.75
CA PHE A 838 17.19 2.21 24.01
C PHE A 838 16.54 3.60 24.01
N VAL A 839 15.34 3.63 23.44
CA VAL A 839 14.35 4.71 23.53
C VAL A 839 12.95 4.13 23.78
N LEU A 840 12.08 4.91 24.42
CA LEU A 840 10.66 4.57 24.58
C LEU A 840 9.85 5.20 23.44
N LEU A 841 8.83 4.49 22.97
CA LEU A 841 7.87 4.97 21.97
C LEU A 841 6.45 4.92 22.56
N PRO A 842 5.65 6.00 22.46
CA PRO A 842 4.31 6.06 23.03
C PRO A 842 3.32 5.21 22.23
N TRP A 843 2.35 4.62 22.92
CA TRP A 843 1.28 3.82 22.33
C TRP A 843 0.02 3.91 23.21
N ASP A 844 -1.19 3.68 22.68
CA ASP A 844 -2.45 3.57 23.46
C ASP A 844 -2.68 4.75 24.47
N ILE A 845 -2.33 5.99 24.10
CA ILE A 845 -2.24 7.13 25.05
C ILE A 845 -3.56 7.88 25.34
N GLU A 846 -4.74 7.25 25.17
CA GLU A 846 -6.03 7.94 25.41
C GLU A 846 -6.30 8.29 26.89
N GLN A 847 -5.52 7.73 27.82
CA GLN A 847 -5.65 7.92 29.27
C GLN A 847 -4.89 9.17 29.78
N ASN A 848 -5.03 10.30 29.07
CA ASN A 848 -4.34 11.57 29.33
C ASN A 848 -5.31 12.75 29.59
N PHE A 849 -4.77 13.94 29.87
CA PHE A 849 -5.53 15.19 30.07
C PHE A 849 -6.61 15.11 31.18
N ASN A 850 -6.31 14.46 32.31
CA ASN A 850 -7.28 14.11 33.38
C ASN A 850 -8.42 13.16 32.95
N MET A 851 -8.25 12.37 31.88
CA MET A 851 -9.07 11.17 31.67
C MET A 851 -8.70 10.09 32.67
N GLY A 852 -9.67 9.33 33.15
CA GLY A 852 -9.45 8.18 34.03
C GLY A 852 -10.71 7.35 34.21
N PHE A 853 -10.61 6.23 34.97
CA PHE A 853 -11.67 5.22 35.10
C PHE A 853 -13.08 5.77 35.35
N ASN A 854 -13.21 6.91 36.04
CA ASN A 854 -14.49 7.57 36.33
C ASN A 854 -14.59 9.05 35.94
N SER A 855 -13.67 9.63 35.14
CA SER A 855 -13.52 11.10 34.97
C SER A 855 -14.69 11.86 34.33
N LEU A 856 -15.76 11.17 33.91
CA LEU A 856 -16.98 11.77 33.36
C LEU A 856 -18.26 11.39 34.14
N TYR A 857 -18.15 10.61 35.22
CA TYR A 857 -19.25 10.44 36.17
C TYR A 857 -19.18 11.54 37.22
N GLY A 858 -20.32 12.15 37.53
CA GLY A 858 -20.47 13.11 38.63
C GLY A 858 -20.44 12.47 40.01
N SER A 859 -19.46 11.61 40.30
CA SER A 859 -19.03 11.38 41.68
C SER A 859 -18.22 12.59 42.12
N ASP A 860 -18.47 13.12 43.32
CA ASP A 860 -17.75 14.27 43.88
C ASP A 860 -16.23 14.02 44.05
N GLU A 861 -15.79 12.78 43.86
CA GLU A 861 -14.40 12.35 43.81
C GLU A 861 -14.10 11.68 42.45
N SER A 862 -13.08 12.18 41.74
CA SER A 862 -12.47 11.47 40.61
C SER A 862 -11.43 10.48 41.14
N PHE A 863 -11.46 9.24 40.65
CA PHE A 863 -10.40 8.25 40.97
C PHE A 863 -9.04 8.61 40.35
N ALA A 864 -9.03 9.43 39.29
CA ALA A 864 -7.81 10.03 38.77
C ALA A 864 -7.52 11.34 39.53
N PRO A 865 -6.27 11.57 39.98
CA PRO A 865 -5.86 12.83 40.58
C PRO A 865 -5.85 13.96 39.54
N ASP A 866 -5.82 15.21 39.99
CA ASP A 866 -5.69 16.35 39.08
C ASP A 866 -4.24 16.49 38.57
N PHE A 867 -3.96 15.89 37.41
CA PHE A 867 -2.63 15.90 36.81
C PHE A 867 -2.18 17.29 36.32
N ARG A 868 -3.05 18.31 36.29
CA ARG A 868 -2.67 19.70 35.95
C ARG A 868 -1.59 20.22 36.90
N ILE A 869 -1.70 19.92 38.19
CA ILE A 869 -0.85 20.44 39.27
C ILE A 869 0.25 19.46 39.74
N ALA A 870 0.54 18.41 38.95
CA ALA A 870 1.52 17.41 39.35
C ALA A 870 2.97 17.86 39.11
N PRO A 871 3.87 17.78 40.11
CA PRO A 871 5.25 18.21 39.99
C PRO A 871 6.02 17.57 38.83
N LEU A 872 6.98 18.29 38.26
CA LEU A 872 7.72 17.83 37.09
C LEU A 872 8.69 16.69 37.42
N LEU A 873 9.39 16.74 38.56
CA LEU A 873 10.44 15.76 38.92
C LEU A 873 9.96 14.65 39.85
N SER A 874 9.21 14.95 40.92
CA SER A 874 8.60 13.89 41.75
C SER A 874 7.40 13.22 41.07
N GLY A 875 6.97 13.74 39.91
CA GLY A 875 5.91 13.18 39.08
C GLY A 875 4.61 12.95 39.85
N TYR A 876 3.98 11.83 39.53
CA TYR A 876 2.68 11.42 40.05
C TYR A 876 2.76 10.48 41.28
N LYS A 877 3.96 10.25 41.83
CA LYS A 877 4.25 9.18 42.80
C LYS A 877 3.31 9.21 44.02
N GLY A 878 3.08 10.38 44.62
CA GLY A 878 2.18 10.54 45.77
C GLY A 878 0.68 10.37 45.47
N TYR A 879 0.28 10.35 44.20
CA TYR A 879 -1.08 10.00 43.79
C TYR A 879 -1.22 8.53 43.39
N PHE A 880 -0.11 7.81 43.27
CA PHE A 880 -0.10 6.39 42.90
C PHE A 880 -0.52 5.50 44.07
N ASP A 881 -0.20 5.87 45.31
CA ASP A 881 -0.42 5.06 46.52
C ASP A 881 -1.90 4.68 46.73
N SER A 882 -2.85 5.57 46.40
CA SER A 882 -4.30 5.30 46.51
C SER A 882 -4.80 4.31 45.45
N ILE A 883 -4.30 4.41 44.22
CA ILE A 883 -4.63 3.50 43.11
C ILE A 883 -3.98 2.14 43.35
N SER A 884 -2.70 2.12 43.75
CA SER A 884 -1.96 0.93 44.17
C SER A 884 -2.70 0.12 45.24
N TRP A 885 -3.17 0.79 46.30
CA TRP A 885 -3.94 0.14 47.36
C TRP A 885 -5.25 -0.46 46.85
N THR A 886 -5.92 0.23 45.92
CA THR A 886 -7.20 -0.21 45.33
C THR A 886 -7.04 -1.44 44.42
N PHE A 887 -5.95 -1.53 43.66
CA PHE A 887 -5.70 -2.60 42.68
C PHE A 887 -4.70 -3.68 43.15
N GLY A 888 -4.13 -3.56 44.34
CA GLY A 888 -3.15 -4.52 44.88
C GLY A 888 -1.82 -4.54 44.14
N LEU A 889 -1.43 -3.42 43.52
CA LEU A 889 -0.23 -3.31 42.68
C LEU A 889 0.92 -2.69 43.47
N ASP A 890 2.13 -3.27 43.42
CA ASP A 890 3.33 -2.62 43.98
C ASP A 890 3.76 -1.45 43.07
N PRO A 891 3.75 -0.18 43.54
CA PRO A 891 4.21 0.96 42.77
C PRO A 891 5.69 0.88 42.41
N ASN A 892 6.49 0.33 43.32
CA ASN A 892 7.83 0.88 43.58
C ASN A 892 8.88 0.50 42.53
N PRO A 893 8.71 -0.62 41.80
CA PRO A 893 9.38 -0.86 40.53
C PRO A 893 9.44 0.23 39.44
N ARG A 894 9.98 1.44 39.61
CA ARG A 894 10.22 2.38 38.48
C ARG A 894 11.68 2.79 38.34
N PRO A 895 12.63 1.83 38.33
CA PRO A 895 14.05 2.13 38.48
C PRO A 895 14.63 3.01 37.37
N LEU A 896 14.07 2.99 36.14
CA LEU A 896 14.48 3.94 35.11
C LEU A 896 14.08 5.37 35.51
N TRP A 897 12.80 5.61 35.82
CA TRP A 897 12.31 6.94 36.18
C TRP A 897 12.92 7.45 37.49
N ASP A 898 12.94 6.62 38.54
CA ASP A 898 13.48 6.97 39.87
C ASP A 898 14.96 7.37 39.82
N ASN A 899 15.75 6.79 38.91
CA ASN A 899 17.13 7.21 38.67
C ASN A 899 17.23 8.47 37.79
N LEU A 900 16.50 8.51 36.66
CA LEU A 900 16.55 9.64 35.70
C LEU A 900 16.27 10.99 36.37
N ILE A 901 15.29 11.08 37.27
CA ILE A 901 14.93 12.34 37.97
C ILE A 901 16.01 12.84 38.94
N THR A 902 17.07 12.06 39.18
CA THR A 902 18.23 12.45 39.99
C THR A 902 19.49 12.72 39.18
N ASP A 903 19.45 12.51 37.85
CA ASP A 903 20.58 12.65 36.93
C ASP A 903 20.51 13.98 36.16
N LEU A 904 21.52 14.83 36.30
CA LEU A 904 21.55 16.14 35.65
C LEU A 904 21.60 16.05 34.12
N ASP A 905 22.22 15.00 33.56
CA ASP A 905 22.28 14.77 32.11
C ASP A 905 20.89 14.44 31.52
N PHE A 906 19.91 14.10 32.39
CA PHE A 906 18.50 13.97 32.04
C PHE A 906 17.67 15.22 32.42
N VAL A 907 17.85 15.76 33.62
CA VAL A 907 16.98 16.81 34.18
C VAL A 907 17.02 18.10 33.36
N ASP A 908 18.21 18.54 32.93
CA ASP A 908 18.35 19.77 32.12
C ASP A 908 17.61 19.68 30.76
N PRO A 909 17.82 18.66 29.91
CA PRO A 909 17.07 18.53 28.66
C PRO A 909 15.59 18.17 28.88
N TYR A 910 15.21 17.55 30.01
CA TYR A 910 13.82 17.30 30.41
C TYR A 910 13.07 18.61 30.69
N LEU A 911 13.64 19.50 31.52
CA LEU A 911 13.05 20.82 31.80
C LEU A 911 13.03 21.71 30.55
N LYS A 912 14.06 21.65 29.70
CA LYS A 912 14.06 22.31 28.38
C LYS A 912 12.91 21.81 27.49
N SER A 913 12.64 20.50 27.49
CA SER A 913 11.54 19.90 26.74
C SER A 913 10.17 20.38 27.27
N HIS A 914 9.96 20.39 28.59
CA HIS A 914 8.76 21.00 29.20
C HIS A 914 8.55 22.47 28.80
N LYS A 915 9.62 23.27 28.79
CA LYS A 915 9.59 24.66 28.32
C LYS A 915 9.20 24.78 26.84
N GLN A 916 9.68 23.86 25.99
CA GLN A 916 9.33 23.80 24.57
C GLN A 916 7.85 23.44 24.37
N ILE A 917 7.31 22.48 25.13
CA ILE A 917 5.87 22.17 25.12
C ILE A 917 5.06 23.41 25.53
N ALA A 918 5.35 23.97 26.71
CA ALA A 918 4.64 25.11 27.27
C ALA A 918 4.62 26.34 26.34
N SER A 919 5.73 26.59 25.63
CA SER A 919 5.85 27.69 24.65
C SER A 919 4.99 27.48 23.40
N ASN A 920 4.58 26.24 23.11
CA ASN A 920 3.77 25.87 21.95
C ASN A 920 2.31 25.55 22.30
N THR A 921 1.94 25.44 23.58
CA THR A 921 0.59 25.00 23.98
C THR A 921 -0.53 25.87 23.42
N SER A 922 -0.34 27.20 23.28
CA SER A 922 -1.37 28.07 22.67
C SER A 922 -1.68 27.69 21.22
N SER A 923 -0.66 27.27 20.45
CA SER A 923 -0.81 26.79 19.08
C SER A 923 -1.49 25.42 19.04
N LEU A 924 -1.11 24.51 19.95
CA LEU A 924 -1.75 23.22 20.13
C LEU A 924 -3.24 23.36 20.48
N LYS A 925 -3.57 24.18 21.47
CA LYS A 925 -4.94 24.44 21.93
C LYS A 925 -5.84 24.92 20.79
N ASN A 926 -5.35 25.83 19.95
CA ASN A 926 -6.08 26.31 18.77
C ASN A 926 -6.35 25.18 17.76
N ARG A 927 -5.35 24.32 17.48
CA ARG A 927 -5.54 23.13 16.61
C ARG A 927 -6.58 22.17 17.19
N VAL A 928 -6.49 21.88 18.49
CA VAL A 928 -7.43 20.99 19.21
C VAL A 928 -8.85 21.54 19.16
N GLU A 929 -9.05 22.85 19.35
CA GLU A 929 -10.36 23.48 19.24
C GLU A 929 -10.95 23.39 17.81
N ILE A 930 -10.12 23.59 16.78
CA ILE A 930 -10.52 23.39 15.37
C ILE A 930 -10.92 21.93 15.14
N TRP A 931 -10.15 20.96 15.63
CA TRP A 931 -10.47 19.55 15.46
C TRP A 931 -11.74 19.10 16.22
N PHE A 932 -12.01 19.67 17.40
CA PHE A 932 -13.32 19.48 18.04
C PHE A 932 -14.46 19.94 17.12
N GLY A 933 -14.31 21.09 16.44
CA GLY A 933 -15.27 21.56 15.44
C GLY A 933 -15.41 20.65 14.22
N LEU A 934 -14.30 20.06 13.74
CA LEU A 934 -14.29 19.09 12.63
C LEU A 934 -15.10 17.83 12.96
N ILE A 935 -14.93 17.27 14.17
CA ILE A 935 -15.50 15.96 14.52
C ILE A 935 -16.90 16.00 15.14
N ASP A 936 -17.33 17.15 15.69
CA ASP A 936 -18.61 17.34 16.40
C ASP A 936 -19.79 16.61 15.73
N THR A 937 -20.11 16.98 14.48
CA THR A 937 -21.23 16.40 13.71
C THR A 937 -21.16 14.89 13.52
N THR A 938 -19.95 14.29 13.54
CA THR A 938 -19.72 12.86 13.30
C THR A 938 -19.63 12.05 14.59
N VAL A 939 -19.08 12.63 15.67
CA VAL A 939 -19.12 12.06 17.02
C VAL A 939 -20.57 11.99 17.53
N LEU A 940 -21.36 13.04 17.28
CA LEU A 940 -22.76 13.12 17.64
C LEU A 940 -23.70 12.37 16.67
N ALA A 941 -23.20 11.59 15.70
CA ALA A 941 -24.03 10.82 14.79
C ALA A 941 -24.42 9.45 15.40
N PRO A 942 -25.70 9.03 15.35
CA PRO A 942 -26.10 7.68 15.75
C PRO A 942 -25.42 6.59 14.92
N PHE A 943 -25.08 5.46 15.54
CA PHE A 943 -24.37 4.34 14.91
C PHE A 943 -24.82 2.98 15.46
N HIS A 944 -24.56 1.92 14.70
CA HIS A 944 -24.82 0.54 15.14
C HIS A 944 -23.59 -0.07 15.81
N PHE A 945 -23.80 -0.81 16.90
CA PHE A 945 -22.74 -1.58 17.52
C PHE A 945 -22.18 -2.69 16.60
N THR A 946 -20.95 -3.11 16.87
CA THR A 946 -20.30 -4.24 16.20
C THR A 946 -20.67 -5.55 16.87
N ASP A 947 -20.89 -5.52 18.18
CA ASP A 947 -21.33 -6.65 19.00
C ASP A 947 -22.80 -6.49 19.44
N PRO A 948 -23.71 -7.30 18.87
CA PRO A 948 -25.12 -7.28 19.24
C PRO A 948 -25.46 -8.17 20.45
N TYR A 949 -24.51 -8.97 20.96
CA TYR A 949 -24.78 -10.04 21.94
C TYR A 949 -24.36 -9.70 23.38
N LEU A 950 -23.49 -8.71 23.58
CA LEU A 950 -23.11 -8.25 24.92
C LEU A 950 -24.34 -7.75 25.71
N ASN A 951 -24.62 -8.38 26.85
CA ASN A 951 -25.83 -8.09 27.63
C ASN A 951 -25.80 -6.68 28.23
N PRO A 952 -26.79 -5.81 27.93
CA PRO A 952 -26.84 -4.42 28.40
C PRO A 952 -26.64 -4.25 29.92
N VAL A 953 -27.16 -5.18 30.73
CA VAL A 953 -27.24 -5.08 32.21
C VAL A 953 -25.89 -4.88 32.91
N GLN A 954 -24.75 -5.19 32.27
CA GLN A 954 -23.42 -4.95 32.85
C GLN A 954 -22.88 -3.52 32.64
N LEU A 955 -23.38 -2.78 31.64
CA LEU A 955 -22.77 -1.51 31.15
C LEU A 955 -23.78 -0.40 30.79
N ASP A 956 -25.09 -0.64 30.99
CA ASP A 956 -26.22 0.19 30.52
C ASP A 956 -26.14 1.70 30.80
N TRP A 957 -25.36 2.14 31.79
CA TRP A 957 -25.50 3.49 32.35
C TRP A 957 -24.72 4.57 31.56
N TRP A 958 -23.92 4.18 30.56
CA TRP A 958 -23.03 5.12 29.84
C TRP A 958 -22.63 4.74 28.41
N TYR A 959 -23.03 3.58 27.89
CA TYR A 959 -22.64 3.14 26.55
C TYR A 959 -23.74 3.39 25.51
N PHE A 960 -23.71 4.57 24.90
CA PHE A 960 -24.75 5.08 24.00
C PHE A 960 -24.51 4.69 22.52
N GLU A 961 -25.59 4.50 21.76
CA GLU A 961 -25.56 4.37 20.28
C GLU A 961 -25.30 5.71 19.57
N GLN A 962 -24.98 6.75 20.32
CA GLN A 962 -24.66 8.12 19.89
C GLN A 962 -23.97 8.84 21.06
N THR A 963 -22.79 9.45 20.89
CA THR A 963 -22.20 10.26 21.99
C THR A 963 -23.14 11.44 22.30
N PRO A 964 -23.61 11.63 23.55
CA PRO A 964 -24.49 12.76 23.85
C PRO A 964 -23.71 14.07 23.86
N SER A 965 -24.31 15.14 23.32
CA SER A 965 -23.66 16.45 23.17
C SER A 965 -23.14 17.06 24.47
N PHE A 966 -23.78 16.74 25.60
CA PHE A 966 -23.29 17.16 26.92
C PHE A 966 -21.93 16.54 27.27
N TYR A 967 -21.74 15.23 27.07
CA TYR A 967 -20.46 14.57 27.30
C TYR A 967 -19.38 15.10 26.35
N PHE A 968 -19.70 15.29 25.07
CA PHE A 968 -18.76 15.87 24.11
C PHE A 968 -18.29 17.29 24.51
N ASN A 969 -19.19 18.15 24.98
CA ASN A 969 -18.86 19.49 25.44
C ASN A 969 -18.09 19.50 26.79
N MET A 970 -18.41 18.59 27.71
CA MET A 970 -17.60 18.36 28.91
C MET A 970 -16.18 17.97 28.53
N ASP A 971 -16.03 17.05 27.57
CA ASP A 971 -14.74 16.52 27.15
C ASP A 971 -13.89 17.57 26.43
N LYS A 972 -14.50 18.36 25.54
CA LYS A 972 -13.89 19.58 24.97
C LYS A 972 -13.39 20.54 26.06
N THR A 973 -14.22 20.80 27.07
CA THR A 973 -13.86 21.69 28.18
C THR A 973 -12.71 21.12 29.01
N ARG A 974 -12.73 19.82 29.32
CA ARG A 974 -11.68 19.10 30.05
C ARG A 974 -10.32 19.23 29.35
N VAL A 975 -10.23 18.88 28.07
CA VAL A 975 -8.96 18.93 27.31
C VAL A 975 -8.43 20.37 27.22
N LEU A 976 -9.27 21.34 26.85
CA LEU A 976 -8.82 22.74 26.67
C LEU A 976 -8.38 23.39 28.00
N THR A 977 -9.11 23.15 29.10
CA THR A 977 -8.75 23.68 30.42
C THR A 977 -7.59 22.94 31.07
N PHE A 978 -7.37 21.66 30.72
CA PHE A 978 -6.15 20.95 31.09
C PHE A 978 -4.93 21.61 30.48
N LEU A 979 -4.93 21.86 29.16
CA LEU A 979 -3.80 22.46 28.45
C LEU A 979 -3.42 23.83 29.02
N ASP A 980 -4.40 24.67 29.36
CA ASP A 980 -4.16 25.96 30.03
C ASP A 980 -3.52 25.77 31.41
N GLY A 981 -4.19 25.06 32.32
CA GLY A 981 -3.75 24.91 33.72
C GLY A 981 -2.44 24.15 33.86
N ARG A 982 -2.18 23.17 33.00
CA ARG A 982 -0.90 22.45 32.94
C ARG A 982 0.23 23.36 32.48
N THR A 983 -0.02 24.22 31.49
CA THR A 983 0.99 25.17 30.99
C THR A 983 1.36 26.19 32.07
N GLU A 984 0.37 26.76 32.75
CA GLU A 984 0.60 27.69 33.88
C GLU A 984 1.40 27.02 35.00
N PHE A 985 1.01 25.79 35.39
CA PHE A 985 1.74 25.04 36.41
C PHE A 985 3.18 24.72 35.98
N VAL A 986 3.41 24.20 34.78
CA VAL A 986 4.75 23.91 34.25
C VAL A 986 5.62 25.17 34.27
N LEU A 987 5.12 26.31 33.78
CA LEU A 987 5.85 27.59 33.78
C LEU A 987 6.19 28.06 35.21
N SER A 988 5.38 27.72 36.21
CA SER A 988 5.66 28.02 37.62
C SER A 988 6.70 27.11 38.29
N GLN A 989 7.00 25.94 37.68
CA GLN A 989 7.92 24.92 38.19
C GLN A 989 9.27 24.88 37.45
N LEU A 990 9.42 25.63 36.36
CA LEU A 990 10.68 25.77 35.61
C LEU A 990 11.77 26.63 36.29
N PRO A 991 11.44 27.69 37.08
CA PRO A 991 12.44 28.49 37.83
C PRO A 991 12.95 27.77 39.09
#